data_AF-A0A954JAB5-F1
#
_entry.id   AF-A0A954JAB5-F1
#
_cell.length_a   1.000
_cell.length_b   1.000
_cell.length_c   1.000
_cell.angle_alpha   90.00
_cell.angle_beta   90.00
_cell.angle_gamma   90.00
#
_symmetry.space_group_name_H-M   'P 1'
#
loop_
_entity.id
_entity.type
_entity.pdbx_description
1 polymer ?
#
loop_
_entity_poly.entity_id
_entity_poly.type
_entity_poly.pdbx_seq_one_letter_code
_entity_poly.pdbx_strand_id
1 'polypeptide(L)'
;MFSPDQAEAVSKTLLLQSGVEGWYEFETQLTEDLKLTPHMISREGLAGELTRSCTLHVLVDKQPIARVVGSQDERAMATDDQLEFRLEAHDDFAVQKATLVIYSETEMDEQGMPKILATQEIDLGDQQGQKTVSVDVAFDLKSLDLAVGENISYAVRVEDNRDLTLDDERIQRTDSGFEKMAAEQNAPGEDASPQANQGQSGEANDSSAQAGNRIAGEQNDLAAQMLKDRRNENEPTLSGSRNSSESQPQGVPAKQPGEDIPKPAGSGADTSPAGSSTGENESERSMESGTGKGNPDIPPAVRSSEDVPAGTGSSDQNRPAGSSEMSANSKNSQAGKNQNGTRPPAPARNQQNPNPVTSSEQQDNERGDDQSPPPDLNFFNRLAQQGETRRMKIRIAERLVAVVKSDETADEQLSLREWIVELESRLGEMEAGMTQLTEHQLRDADRPELMKLLDEQFGQIEQDVAKLREQTKETRFAFVGLQMMEISRMHISPARDFLFRATHQPDSVDSLLERSQRHVIRARELLQALLMRYDRVERERKTAKALEEGIHRYDVYVEKAHQLMREATQNRNPLDRKMAVVTVDQDYLDRYAEVRRLRREMLREFSQLLADDPRLLSRFLGLVQRRGSSLRNQLSDLHERQEEIARELSGWNAIEPDQRDDLWVVVLELRLYAIDELTKQISEFAERAKSQLPLRLENSHDLANKFLQQIDELDVTARQSEETLQKWMQTAEASDAELLRKLSELMQSQQAGVRRSLDRLGFEFEGTEDVTEYVDNRRLELQGLQDLIDNWHQIVKSTTEKNYSRLANQDQIRLTIETEDLRSQMQGIEEDLELQFQQEAETDLPEEIADLIHALKREMESITLVQQSSTFRLEAQQLVQAEDRLNAALEHFARAEELFDAMRRKVIEYLDEAEVRNPNIADLEDPTLDRFLAQLEREPGIDALLGIPNRPRNLRELTDLFTSRGSATSDLEMANQESRNRTKEMIQMEQKKTAQSGQNGEQQPNSREQESEEERVEREQAEQRMKEMLDESVKSIEDQLKMQNLSPQERERLQQLKKELQKLQQQSTQQTADAARWQQFAEADQLQQAVRAIARGEPVPDEQWNRVLSTLAEGLWQMKGDLTPEEYRKAIEQYQGVLRQLTQPEQEDRQ
;
A
#
# COMPACT_ATOMS: atom_id res chain seq x y z
N MET A 1 41.34 -8.39 -13.92
CA MET A 1 41.58 -8.40 -15.39
C MET A 1 40.60 -9.38 -16.02
N PHE A 2 39.69 -8.91 -16.87
CA PHE A 2 38.87 -9.76 -17.74
C PHE A 2 39.25 -9.51 -19.20
N SER A 3 39.19 -10.53 -20.05
CA SER A 3 39.47 -10.41 -21.48
C SER A 3 38.35 -9.66 -22.20
N PRO A 4 38.66 -8.69 -23.09
CA PRO A 4 37.67 -8.10 -23.97
C PRO A 4 37.46 -9.00 -25.20
N ASP A 5 36.84 -10.17 -25.01
CA ASP A 5 36.30 -10.97 -26.12
C ASP A 5 35.01 -10.31 -26.65
N GLN A 6 35.17 -9.13 -27.25
CA GLN A 6 34.15 -8.56 -28.12
C GLN A 6 34.08 -9.42 -29.39
N ALA A 7 32.93 -10.03 -29.63
CA ALA A 7 32.69 -10.77 -30.87
C ALA A 7 32.71 -9.80 -32.07
N GLU A 8 33.84 -9.72 -32.78
CA GLU A 8 33.91 -9.00 -34.06
C GLU A 8 32.87 -9.59 -35.03
N ALA A 9 31.86 -8.81 -35.40
CA ALA A 9 30.82 -9.25 -36.32
C ALA A 9 31.43 -9.58 -37.70
N VAL A 10 31.59 -10.87 -37.99
CA VAL A 10 32.35 -11.38 -39.15
C VAL A 10 31.60 -11.10 -40.46
N SER A 11 31.81 -9.91 -41.01
CA SER A 11 31.22 -9.46 -42.28
C SER A 11 31.73 -10.26 -43.49
N LYS A 12 31.07 -11.38 -43.77
CA LYS A 12 31.44 -12.34 -44.81
C LYS A 12 30.90 -11.96 -46.19
N THR A 13 31.65 -11.19 -46.96
CA THR A 13 31.32 -10.87 -48.36
C THR A 13 31.38 -12.11 -49.25
N LEU A 14 30.28 -12.44 -49.94
CA LEU A 14 30.18 -13.55 -50.88
C LEU A 14 29.98 -13.05 -52.32
N LEU A 15 30.74 -13.61 -53.26
CA LEU A 15 30.64 -13.32 -54.69
C LEU A 15 29.69 -14.33 -55.37
N LEU A 16 28.41 -13.93 -55.50
CA LEU A 16 27.41 -14.71 -56.22
C LEU A 16 27.55 -14.50 -57.74
N GLN A 17 27.40 -15.57 -58.51
CA GLN A 17 27.29 -15.50 -59.97
C GLN A 17 25.80 -15.47 -60.36
N SER A 18 25.46 -14.73 -61.41
CA SER A 18 24.09 -14.72 -61.94
C SER A 18 23.76 -16.05 -62.60
N GLY A 19 22.65 -16.68 -62.22
CA GLY A 19 22.09 -17.84 -62.91
C GLY A 19 21.65 -17.53 -64.35
N VAL A 20 21.16 -18.55 -65.06
CA VAL A 20 20.81 -18.48 -66.49
C VAL A 20 19.80 -17.37 -66.82
N GLU A 21 18.93 -17.04 -65.88
CA GLU A 21 17.89 -16.00 -66.02
C GLU A 21 18.27 -14.64 -65.43
N GLY A 22 19.49 -14.50 -64.86
CA GLY A 22 19.96 -13.26 -64.23
C GLY A 22 19.70 -13.12 -62.73
N TRP A 23 18.97 -14.07 -62.12
CA TRP A 23 18.82 -14.17 -60.67
C TRP A 23 20.13 -14.53 -59.97
N TYR A 24 20.24 -14.19 -58.68
CA TYR A 24 21.33 -14.60 -57.79
C TYR A 24 20.72 -15.39 -56.63
N GLU A 25 21.35 -16.51 -56.28
CA GLU A 25 20.86 -17.46 -55.28
C GLU A 25 21.86 -17.56 -54.12
N PHE A 26 21.35 -17.64 -52.89
CA PHE A 26 22.12 -17.76 -51.67
C PHE A 26 21.30 -18.55 -50.65
N GLU A 27 21.89 -19.62 -50.13
CA GLU A 27 21.29 -20.50 -49.12
C GLU A 27 22.20 -20.54 -47.89
N THR A 28 21.60 -20.47 -46.71
CA THR A 28 22.28 -20.62 -45.41
C THR A 28 21.30 -21.10 -44.37
N GLN A 29 21.79 -21.85 -43.38
CA GLN A 29 21.03 -22.06 -42.15
C GLN A 29 20.96 -20.73 -41.38
N LEU A 30 19.82 -20.46 -40.75
CA LEU A 30 19.59 -19.30 -39.90
C LEU A 30 19.73 -19.72 -38.43
N THR A 31 20.83 -19.34 -37.80
CA THR A 31 21.11 -19.55 -36.36
C THR A 31 21.26 -18.24 -35.59
N GLU A 32 21.49 -17.13 -36.29
CA GLU A 32 21.78 -15.79 -35.77
C GLU A 32 21.18 -14.74 -36.72
N ASP A 33 20.97 -13.51 -36.23
CA ASP A 33 20.49 -12.37 -37.01
C ASP A 33 21.39 -12.07 -38.24
N LEU A 34 20.80 -12.08 -39.43
CA LEU A 34 21.54 -11.99 -40.70
C LEU A 34 21.19 -10.73 -41.50
N LYS A 35 22.14 -9.78 -41.58
CA LYS A 35 22.00 -8.57 -42.40
C LYS A 35 22.63 -8.73 -43.79
N LEU A 36 21.79 -8.97 -44.79
CA LEU A 36 22.16 -9.07 -46.20
C LEU A 36 22.22 -7.69 -46.87
N THR A 37 23.38 -7.31 -47.40
CA THR A 37 23.58 -6.04 -48.13
C THR A 37 24.15 -6.31 -49.53
N PRO A 38 23.31 -6.47 -50.57
CA PRO A 38 23.76 -6.66 -51.95
C PRO A 38 24.54 -5.47 -52.51
N HIS A 39 25.83 -5.67 -52.78
CA HIS A 39 26.69 -4.73 -53.50
C HIS A 39 26.77 -5.09 -54.99
N MET A 40 26.05 -4.34 -55.84
CA MET A 40 26.13 -4.51 -57.29
C MET A 40 27.30 -3.71 -57.87
N ILE A 41 28.23 -4.39 -58.52
CA ILE A 41 29.39 -3.81 -59.21
C ILE A 41 29.28 -4.13 -60.71
N SER A 42 29.37 -3.11 -61.56
CA SER A 42 29.33 -3.27 -63.02
C SER A 42 30.62 -3.90 -63.55
N ARG A 43 30.60 -4.40 -64.80
CA ARG A 43 31.80 -4.90 -65.49
C ARG A 43 32.89 -3.85 -65.69
N GLU A 44 32.58 -2.57 -65.50
CA GLU A 44 33.51 -1.43 -65.59
C GLU A 44 34.00 -0.96 -64.21
N GLY A 45 33.64 -1.67 -63.13
CA GLY A 45 34.04 -1.35 -61.75
C GLY A 45 33.19 -0.28 -61.07
N LEU A 46 32.10 0.19 -61.70
CA LEU A 46 31.17 1.14 -61.10
C LEU A 46 30.26 0.41 -60.10
N ALA A 47 30.32 0.79 -58.83
CA ALA A 47 29.40 0.31 -57.80
C ALA A 47 28.11 1.13 -57.77
N GLY A 48 26.98 0.50 -57.45
CA GLY A 48 25.71 1.21 -57.21
C GLY A 48 25.73 1.96 -55.87
N GLU A 49 25.47 3.26 -55.90
CA GLU A 49 25.45 4.14 -54.72
C GLU A 49 24.28 3.82 -53.74
N LEU A 50 23.16 3.34 -54.28
CA LEU A 50 22.00 2.87 -53.51
C LEU A 50 22.14 1.39 -53.13
N THR A 51 22.86 1.11 -52.05
CA THR A 51 22.80 -0.21 -51.38
C THR A 51 21.45 -0.36 -50.67
N ARG A 52 20.70 -1.42 -51.01
CA ARG A 52 19.58 -1.90 -50.19
C ARG A 52 20.12 -2.89 -49.16
N SER A 53 19.56 -2.92 -47.96
CA SER A 53 19.82 -3.96 -46.97
C SER A 53 18.54 -4.66 -46.54
N CYS A 54 18.59 -5.97 -46.37
CA CYS A 54 17.55 -6.77 -45.72
C CYS A 54 18.15 -7.34 -44.43
N THR A 55 17.43 -7.25 -43.32
CA THR A 55 17.80 -7.94 -42.08
C THR A 55 16.79 -9.06 -41.85
N LEU A 56 17.31 -10.27 -41.62
CA LEU A 56 16.54 -11.42 -41.17
C LEU A 56 16.82 -11.59 -39.69
N HIS A 57 15.78 -11.48 -38.85
CA HIS A 57 15.91 -11.66 -37.41
C HIS A 57 15.59 -13.12 -37.05
N VAL A 58 16.45 -13.74 -36.24
CA VAL A 58 16.32 -15.13 -35.78
C VAL A 58 15.92 -15.11 -34.32
N LEU A 59 14.61 -15.04 -34.09
CA LEU A 59 14.05 -15.10 -32.75
C LEU A 59 14.30 -16.47 -32.14
N VAL A 60 14.94 -16.49 -30.98
CA VAL A 60 15.07 -17.69 -30.15
C VAL A 60 13.68 -18.03 -29.60
N ASP A 61 13.25 -19.25 -29.89
CA ASP A 61 11.98 -19.82 -29.44
C ASP A 61 11.93 -19.90 -27.91
N LYS A 62 10.95 -19.21 -27.29
CA LYS A 62 10.81 -19.14 -25.84
C LYS A 62 9.98 -20.31 -25.31
N GLN A 63 10.13 -20.62 -24.03
CA GLN A 63 9.20 -21.54 -23.36
C GLN A 63 7.83 -20.87 -23.19
N PRO A 64 6.71 -21.59 -23.38
CA PRO A 64 5.38 -21.03 -23.19
C PRO A 64 5.18 -20.58 -21.74
N ILE A 65 4.73 -19.35 -21.53
CA ILE A 65 4.59 -18.73 -20.21
C ILE A 65 3.14 -18.90 -19.75
N ALA A 66 2.94 -19.62 -18.64
CA ALA A 66 1.64 -19.85 -18.04
C ALA A 66 1.50 -19.13 -16.69
N ARG A 67 0.30 -18.60 -16.42
CA ARG A 67 -0.09 -17.94 -15.17
C ARG A 67 -1.47 -18.45 -14.73
N VAL A 68 -1.63 -18.68 -13.44
CA VAL A 68 -2.95 -18.87 -12.83
C VAL A 68 -3.44 -17.54 -12.29
N VAL A 69 -4.65 -17.14 -12.66
CA VAL A 69 -5.30 -15.89 -12.25
C VAL A 69 -6.50 -16.21 -11.34
N GLY A 70 -6.71 -15.36 -10.33
CA GLY A 70 -7.75 -15.53 -9.30
C GLY A 70 -7.42 -16.51 -8.17
N SER A 71 -6.26 -17.18 -8.19
CA SER A 71 -5.81 -18.09 -7.13
C SER A 71 -4.86 -17.42 -6.14
N GLN A 72 -5.11 -17.61 -4.84
CA GLN A 72 -4.18 -17.24 -3.76
C GLN A 72 -3.10 -18.32 -3.59
N ASP A 73 -1.88 -17.94 -3.23
CA ASP A 73 -0.73 -18.85 -3.02
C ASP A 73 -1.03 -20.02 -2.05
N GLU A 74 -1.84 -19.75 -1.01
CA GLU A 74 -2.38 -20.77 -0.09
C GLU A 74 -3.89 -20.58 0.07
N ARG A 75 -4.72 -21.57 -0.31
CA ARG A 75 -6.19 -21.55 -0.10
C ARG A 75 -6.65 -22.67 0.83
N ALA A 76 -7.60 -22.35 1.72
CA ALA A 76 -8.32 -23.36 2.51
C ALA A 76 -9.60 -23.81 1.78
N MET A 77 -9.84 -25.12 1.66
CA MET A 77 -10.99 -25.68 0.93
C MET A 77 -11.57 -26.92 1.65
N ALA A 78 -12.83 -27.24 1.39
CA ALA A 78 -13.46 -28.49 1.81
C ALA A 78 -13.11 -29.66 0.87
N THR A 79 -13.36 -30.90 1.31
CA THR A 79 -13.16 -32.13 0.53
C THR A 79 -14.09 -32.26 -0.68
N ASP A 80 -15.17 -31.49 -0.71
CA ASP A 80 -16.22 -31.50 -1.72
C ASP A 80 -16.46 -30.13 -2.38
N ASP A 81 -15.52 -29.19 -2.20
CA ASP A 81 -15.44 -27.95 -2.98
C ASP A 81 -14.87 -28.22 -4.39
N GLN A 82 -15.24 -27.37 -5.35
CA GLN A 82 -14.59 -27.33 -6.67
C GLN A 82 -13.50 -26.25 -6.69
N LEU A 83 -12.32 -26.64 -7.17
CA LEU A 83 -11.19 -25.75 -7.41
C LEU A 83 -11.39 -25.05 -8.75
N GLU A 84 -11.88 -23.82 -8.67
CA GLU A 84 -12.07 -22.91 -9.81
C GLU A 84 -10.90 -21.91 -9.90
N PHE A 85 -10.30 -21.78 -11.10
CA PHE A 85 -9.29 -20.77 -11.42
C PHE A 85 -9.27 -20.45 -12.91
N ARG A 86 -8.75 -19.27 -13.28
CA ARG A 86 -8.49 -18.91 -14.68
C ARG A 86 -7.04 -19.24 -15.03
N LEU A 87 -6.83 -19.97 -16.12
CA LEU A 87 -5.53 -20.15 -16.75
C LEU A 87 -5.33 -19.07 -17.81
N GLU A 88 -4.22 -18.37 -17.75
CA GLU A 88 -3.69 -17.55 -18.85
C GLU A 88 -2.38 -18.17 -19.33
N ALA A 89 -2.24 -18.37 -20.64
CA ALA A 89 -1.02 -18.91 -21.25
C ALA A 89 -0.66 -18.13 -22.51
N HIS A 90 0.62 -17.79 -22.66
CA HIS A 90 1.18 -17.04 -23.79
C HIS A 90 2.35 -17.79 -24.41
N ASP A 91 2.40 -17.79 -25.74
CA ASP A 91 3.48 -18.41 -26.50
C ASP A 91 3.85 -17.62 -27.78
N ASP A 92 5.12 -17.69 -28.17
CA ASP A 92 5.65 -17.06 -29.38
C ASP A 92 5.23 -17.78 -30.68
N PHE A 93 4.73 -19.02 -30.61
CA PHE A 93 4.11 -19.74 -31.72
C PHE A 93 2.62 -19.95 -31.51
N ALA A 94 2.21 -20.94 -30.71
CA ALA A 94 0.83 -21.19 -30.29
C ALA A 94 0.72 -22.33 -29.27
N VAL A 95 -0.12 -22.15 -28.25
CA VAL A 95 -0.40 -23.16 -27.22
C VAL A 95 -1.18 -24.33 -27.81
N GLN A 96 -0.56 -25.51 -27.81
CA GLN A 96 -1.12 -26.76 -28.32
C GLN A 96 -1.92 -27.51 -27.25
N LYS A 97 -1.45 -27.48 -26.00
CA LYS A 97 -2.02 -28.26 -24.89
C LYS A 97 -1.76 -27.62 -23.54
N ALA A 98 -2.70 -27.77 -22.61
CA ALA A 98 -2.46 -27.51 -21.19
C ALA A 98 -2.96 -28.67 -20.33
N THR A 99 -2.25 -28.96 -19.24
CA THR A 99 -2.58 -30.02 -18.29
C THR A 99 -2.41 -29.54 -16.86
N LEU A 100 -3.47 -29.66 -16.05
CA LEU A 100 -3.44 -29.45 -14.60
C LEU A 100 -2.80 -30.68 -13.92
N VAL A 101 -1.67 -30.49 -13.25
CA VAL A 101 -0.98 -31.52 -12.45
C VAL A 101 -1.20 -31.22 -10.97
N ILE A 102 -1.73 -32.20 -10.23
CA ILE A 102 -2.00 -32.09 -8.79
C ILE A 102 -1.03 -33.01 -8.05
N TYR A 103 -0.36 -32.45 -7.05
CA TYR A 103 0.68 -33.06 -6.24
C TYR A 103 0.21 -33.20 -4.77
N SER A 104 0.58 -34.30 -4.13
CA SER A 104 0.51 -34.47 -2.68
C SER A 104 1.76 -33.86 -2.04
N GLU A 105 1.61 -32.98 -1.03
CA GLU A 105 2.75 -32.55 -0.20
C GLU A 105 3.03 -33.52 0.97
N THR A 106 2.10 -34.44 1.23
CA THR A 106 2.14 -35.45 2.29
C THR A 106 2.90 -36.71 1.88
N GLU A 107 2.83 -37.10 0.61
CA GLU A 107 3.54 -38.26 0.05
C GLU A 107 4.66 -37.81 -0.91
N MET A 108 5.92 -38.09 -0.54
CA MET A 108 7.08 -37.94 -1.40
C MET A 108 7.40 -39.27 -2.11
N ASP A 109 7.93 -39.20 -3.32
CA ASP A 109 8.40 -40.36 -4.08
C ASP A 109 9.83 -40.82 -3.68
N GLU A 110 10.34 -41.85 -4.36
CA GLU A 110 11.69 -42.39 -4.12
C GLU A 110 12.83 -41.40 -4.44
N GLN A 111 12.53 -40.28 -5.10
CA GLN A 111 13.46 -39.21 -5.47
C GLN A 111 13.34 -37.98 -4.55
N GLY A 112 12.40 -37.99 -3.61
CA GLY A 112 12.13 -36.88 -2.70
C GLY A 112 11.26 -35.77 -3.29
N MET A 113 10.59 -36.03 -4.42
CA MET A 113 9.66 -35.10 -5.06
C MET A 113 8.22 -35.38 -4.61
N PRO A 114 7.34 -34.36 -4.52
CA PRO A 114 5.95 -34.56 -4.13
C PRO A 114 5.22 -35.38 -5.20
N LYS A 115 4.52 -36.43 -4.77
CA LYS A 115 3.89 -37.42 -5.64
C LYS A 115 2.71 -36.82 -6.40
N ILE A 116 2.65 -37.05 -7.72
CA ILE A 116 1.50 -36.68 -8.55
C ILE A 116 0.29 -37.56 -8.14
N LEU A 117 -0.79 -36.92 -7.69
CA LEU A 117 -2.07 -37.54 -7.38
C LEU A 117 -2.93 -37.69 -8.65
N ALA A 118 -2.99 -36.64 -9.47
CA ALA A 118 -3.79 -36.60 -10.68
C ALA A 118 -3.16 -35.72 -11.76
N THR A 119 -3.57 -35.94 -13.00
CA THR A 119 -3.29 -35.05 -14.12
C THR A 119 -4.55 -34.98 -14.99
N GLN A 120 -5.08 -33.77 -15.17
CA GLN A 120 -6.27 -33.51 -15.98
C GLN A 120 -5.90 -32.63 -17.17
N GLU A 121 -6.33 -33.04 -18.36
CA GLU A 121 -6.20 -32.24 -19.58
C GLU A 121 -7.23 -31.10 -19.55
N ILE A 122 -6.77 -29.88 -19.84
CA ILE A 122 -7.62 -28.68 -19.85
C ILE A 122 -8.12 -28.50 -21.29
N ASP A 123 -9.44 -28.50 -21.47
CA ASP A 123 -10.04 -28.25 -22.78
C ASP A 123 -9.87 -26.78 -23.16
N LEU A 124 -9.10 -26.51 -24.22
CA LEU A 124 -8.84 -25.17 -24.72
C LEU A 124 -9.91 -24.69 -25.72
N GLY A 125 -10.81 -25.58 -26.17
CA GLY A 125 -11.83 -25.28 -27.16
C GLY A 125 -11.28 -24.59 -28.42
N ASP A 126 -11.98 -23.57 -28.88
CA ASP A 126 -11.59 -22.74 -30.05
C ASP A 126 -10.30 -21.92 -29.82
N GLN A 127 -9.70 -21.96 -28.62
CA GLN A 127 -8.42 -21.33 -28.30
C GLN A 127 -7.21 -22.27 -28.49
N GLN A 128 -7.42 -23.56 -28.75
CA GLN A 128 -6.33 -24.47 -29.10
C GLN A 128 -5.61 -23.99 -30.37
N GLY A 129 -4.28 -23.83 -30.29
CA GLY A 129 -3.49 -23.30 -31.40
C GLY A 129 -3.47 -21.77 -31.49
N GLN A 130 -3.90 -21.04 -30.46
CA GLN A 130 -3.72 -19.58 -30.36
C GLN A 130 -2.46 -19.21 -29.56
N LYS A 131 -1.92 -18.01 -29.84
CA LYS A 131 -0.75 -17.42 -29.15
C LYS A 131 -1.01 -17.04 -27.69
N THR A 132 -2.25 -16.68 -27.40
CA THR A 132 -2.76 -16.34 -26.07
C THR A 132 -3.98 -17.19 -25.84
N VAL A 133 -4.05 -17.82 -24.68
CA VAL A 133 -5.18 -18.67 -24.26
C VAL A 133 -5.59 -18.24 -22.85
N SER A 134 -6.88 -17.98 -22.66
CA SER A 134 -7.50 -17.64 -21.37
C SER A 134 -8.74 -18.51 -21.16
N VAL A 135 -8.68 -19.44 -20.19
CA VAL A 135 -9.68 -20.50 -19.98
C VAL A 135 -9.98 -20.64 -18.49
N ASP A 136 -11.27 -20.66 -18.14
CA ASP A 136 -11.73 -20.96 -16.78
C ASP A 136 -11.76 -22.49 -16.55
N VAL A 137 -11.08 -22.93 -15.50
CA VAL A 137 -10.87 -24.35 -15.17
C VAL A 137 -11.54 -24.66 -13.83
N ALA A 138 -12.45 -25.62 -13.83
CA ALA A 138 -13.07 -26.17 -12.63
C ALA A 138 -12.62 -27.62 -12.41
N PHE A 139 -12.04 -27.92 -11.25
CA PHE A 139 -11.59 -29.25 -10.85
C PHE A 139 -12.30 -29.71 -9.57
N ASP A 140 -12.96 -30.88 -9.60
CA ASP A 140 -13.67 -31.41 -8.43
C ASP A 140 -12.70 -32.13 -7.47
N LEU A 141 -12.40 -31.51 -6.32
CA LEU A 141 -11.49 -32.07 -5.31
C LEU A 141 -11.98 -33.42 -4.75
N LYS A 142 -13.29 -33.69 -4.82
CA LYS A 142 -13.92 -34.94 -4.40
C LYS A 142 -13.45 -36.15 -5.20
N SER A 143 -12.89 -35.93 -6.40
CA SER A 143 -12.30 -36.99 -7.24
C SER A 143 -10.99 -37.57 -6.68
N LEU A 144 -10.39 -36.92 -5.66
CA LEU A 144 -9.07 -37.25 -5.12
C LEU A 144 -9.11 -38.02 -3.78
N ASP A 145 -10.29 -38.27 -3.19
CA ASP A 145 -10.47 -38.96 -1.89
C ASP A 145 -9.61 -38.38 -0.72
N LEU A 146 -9.36 -37.06 -0.72
CA LEU A 146 -8.44 -36.38 0.20
C LEU A 146 -8.87 -36.42 1.67
N ALA A 147 -7.89 -36.45 2.58
CA ALA A 147 -8.13 -36.37 4.01
C ALA A 147 -8.26 -34.92 4.52
N VAL A 148 -9.10 -34.71 5.55
CA VAL A 148 -9.17 -33.42 6.24
C VAL A 148 -7.84 -33.13 6.94
N GLY A 149 -7.26 -31.96 6.67
CA GLY A 149 -5.93 -31.57 7.15
C GLY A 149 -4.78 -31.89 6.20
N GLU A 150 -5.06 -32.51 5.04
CA GLU A 150 -4.06 -32.76 4.00
C GLU A 150 -3.69 -31.49 3.23
N ASN A 151 -2.42 -31.43 2.80
CA ASN A 151 -1.89 -30.38 1.94
C ASN A 151 -1.66 -30.97 0.54
N ILE A 152 -2.28 -30.38 -0.47
CA ILE A 152 -1.97 -30.62 -1.88
C ILE A 152 -1.33 -29.35 -2.47
N SER A 153 -0.63 -29.49 -3.58
CA SER A 153 -0.29 -28.36 -4.44
C SER A 153 -0.62 -28.67 -5.89
N TYR A 154 -0.83 -27.64 -6.71
CA TYR A 154 -1.13 -27.80 -8.13
C TYR A 154 -0.31 -26.84 -8.99
N ALA A 155 -0.06 -27.26 -10.23
CA ALA A 155 0.52 -26.43 -11.27
C ALA A 155 -0.11 -26.79 -12.63
N VAL A 156 -0.11 -25.86 -13.56
CA VAL A 156 -0.47 -26.14 -14.95
C VAL A 156 0.81 -26.27 -15.78
N ARG A 157 0.87 -27.28 -16.62
CA ARG A 157 1.90 -27.44 -17.65
C ARG A 157 1.33 -27.13 -19.02
N VAL A 158 2.08 -26.41 -19.84
CA VAL A 158 1.67 -25.96 -21.18
C VAL A 158 2.69 -26.40 -22.21
N GLU A 159 2.22 -26.88 -23.35
CA GLU A 159 3.01 -27.39 -24.48
C GLU A 159 2.68 -26.59 -25.76
N ASP A 160 3.71 -26.28 -26.55
CA ASP A 160 3.63 -25.60 -27.85
C ASP A 160 3.40 -26.59 -29.03
N ASN A 161 2.95 -26.09 -30.19
CA ASN A 161 2.57 -26.87 -31.37
C ASN A 161 3.73 -27.30 -32.28
N ARG A 162 4.96 -26.88 -31.99
CA ARG A 162 6.14 -27.03 -32.86
C ARG A 162 6.59 -28.48 -33.10
N ASP A 163 5.98 -29.47 -32.45
CA ASP A 163 6.15 -30.90 -32.73
C ASP A 163 5.47 -31.36 -34.05
N LEU A 164 5.10 -30.42 -34.93
CA LEU A 164 4.85 -30.65 -36.35
C LEU A 164 6.11 -31.21 -37.03
N THR A 165 6.21 -32.55 -37.05
CA THR A 165 7.29 -33.30 -37.68
C THR A 165 7.56 -32.84 -39.12
N LEU A 166 8.66 -32.10 -39.31
CA LEU A 166 9.16 -31.79 -40.64
C LEU A 166 9.53 -33.09 -41.36
N ASP A 167 8.95 -33.32 -42.55
CA ASP A 167 9.25 -34.49 -43.37
C ASP A 167 10.75 -34.53 -43.75
N ASP A 168 11.55 -35.29 -42.99
CA ASP A 168 13.01 -35.47 -43.17
C ASP A 168 13.37 -35.92 -44.61
N GLU A 169 12.43 -36.54 -45.34
CA GLU A 169 12.55 -36.89 -46.76
C GLU A 169 12.80 -35.69 -47.70
N ARG A 170 12.47 -34.45 -47.29
CA ARG A 170 12.60 -33.26 -48.14
C ARG A 170 13.96 -32.59 -48.02
N ILE A 171 14.53 -32.56 -46.81
CA ILE A 171 15.83 -31.92 -46.52
C ILE A 171 16.99 -32.77 -47.09
N GLN A 172 16.90 -34.10 -47.06
CA GLN A 172 17.95 -34.97 -47.60
C GLN A 172 18.10 -34.92 -49.15
N ARG A 173 17.30 -34.12 -49.86
CA ARG A 173 17.31 -34.04 -51.34
C ARG A 173 18.04 -32.82 -51.91
N THR A 174 18.28 -31.76 -51.13
CA THR A 174 18.99 -30.56 -51.61
C THR A 174 20.51 -30.74 -51.61
N ASP A 175 21.06 -31.34 -50.55
CA ASP A 175 22.51 -31.55 -50.31
C ASP A 175 23.25 -32.45 -51.32
N SER A 176 22.56 -32.95 -52.36
CA SER A 176 23.13 -33.80 -53.41
C SER A 176 22.88 -33.32 -54.85
N GLY A 177 22.26 -32.15 -55.04
CA GLY A 177 21.79 -31.69 -56.37
C GLY A 177 22.78 -30.90 -57.24
N PHE A 178 23.71 -30.15 -56.64
CA PHE A 178 24.29 -28.95 -57.28
C PHE A 178 25.31 -29.16 -58.42
N GLU A 179 25.62 -30.40 -58.84
CA GLU A 179 26.62 -30.66 -59.90
C GLU A 179 26.01 -30.91 -61.30
N LYS A 180 24.68 -31.07 -61.44
CA LYS A 180 24.04 -31.38 -62.74
C LYS A 180 22.62 -30.80 -62.91
N MET A 181 22.51 -29.66 -63.57
CA MET A 181 21.99 -29.58 -64.97
C MET A 181 21.91 -28.15 -65.48
N ALA A 182 22.44 -27.91 -66.69
CA ALA A 182 22.21 -26.70 -67.47
C ALA A 182 21.70 -27.10 -68.86
N ALA A 183 20.38 -27.18 -69.03
CA ALA A 183 19.69 -27.42 -70.30
C ALA A 183 18.19 -27.05 -70.21
N GLU A 184 17.62 -26.56 -71.32
CA GLU A 184 16.17 -26.49 -71.68
C GLU A 184 15.22 -25.82 -70.64
N GLN A 185 14.78 -24.55 -70.74
CA GLN A 185 14.07 -23.77 -71.79
C GLN A 185 12.56 -24.08 -72.04
N ASN A 186 11.74 -23.02 -71.93
CA ASN A 186 10.46 -22.70 -72.63
C ASN A 186 9.07 -23.02 -72.00
N ALA A 187 8.51 -22.04 -71.26
CA ALA A 187 7.19 -21.35 -71.51
C ALA A 187 5.83 -22.11 -71.47
N PRO A 188 4.64 -21.42 -71.48
CA PRO A 188 4.15 -20.26 -70.68
C PRO A 188 2.64 -20.33 -70.22
N GLY A 189 2.16 -19.33 -69.45
CA GLY A 189 0.71 -18.97 -69.24
C GLY A 189 0.10 -19.31 -67.87
N GLU A 190 -1.02 -18.71 -67.37
CA GLU A 190 -1.84 -17.57 -67.85
C GLU A 190 -2.81 -17.02 -66.74
N ASP A 191 -3.04 -15.69 -66.72
CA ASP A 191 -4.16 -14.83 -66.21
C ASP A 191 -5.09 -15.06 -64.96
N ALA A 192 -5.11 -14.01 -64.11
CA ALA A 192 -6.26 -13.13 -63.71
C ALA A 192 -7.43 -13.51 -62.73
N SER A 193 -7.34 -12.96 -61.50
CA SER A 193 -8.22 -11.88 -60.94
C SER A 193 -9.73 -12.09 -60.58
N PRO A 194 -10.40 -11.18 -59.79
CA PRO A 194 -11.43 -11.57 -58.79
C PRO A 194 -12.79 -10.81 -58.82
N GLN A 195 -13.71 -11.10 -57.86
CA GLN A 195 -14.78 -10.14 -57.44
C GLN A 195 -15.41 -10.43 -56.04
N ALA A 196 -16.24 -9.49 -55.54
CA ALA A 196 -16.86 -9.45 -54.19
C ALA A 196 -18.41 -9.33 -54.26
N ASN A 197 -19.12 -9.26 -53.12
CA ASN A 197 -20.56 -8.90 -53.10
C ASN A 197 -21.07 -8.25 -51.79
N GLN A 198 -22.33 -7.75 -51.77
CA GLN A 198 -22.91 -6.83 -50.78
C GLN A 198 -24.45 -7.03 -50.58
N GLY A 199 -25.05 -6.46 -49.52
CA GLY A 199 -26.51 -6.22 -49.38
C GLY A 199 -27.20 -6.84 -48.14
N GLN A 200 -28.45 -6.51 -47.76
CA GLN A 200 -29.30 -5.32 -48.08
C GLN A 200 -30.50 -5.17 -47.09
N SER A 201 -31.19 -4.03 -47.14
CA SER A 201 -32.28 -3.46 -46.31
C SER A 201 -33.64 -4.18 -46.17
N GLY A 202 -34.48 -3.74 -45.20
CA GLY A 202 -35.95 -3.97 -45.12
C GLY A 202 -36.71 -2.87 -44.31
N GLU A 203 -38.03 -2.71 -44.50
CA GLU A 203 -38.82 -1.51 -44.07
C GLU A 203 -40.21 -1.81 -43.41
N ALA A 204 -40.79 -0.76 -42.77
CA ALA A 204 -42.18 -0.27 -42.93
C ALA A 204 -43.30 -0.44 -41.84
N ASN A 205 -44.22 0.55 -41.86
CA ASN A 205 -45.61 0.66 -41.31
C ASN A 205 -45.85 0.96 -39.80
N ASP A 206 -47.03 1.48 -39.35
CA ASP A 206 -47.95 2.54 -39.86
C ASP A 206 -49.05 2.89 -38.78
N SER A 207 -49.54 4.15 -38.80
CA SER A 207 -50.91 4.62 -38.45
C SER A 207 -51.53 4.66 -37.01
N SER A 208 -52.02 5.88 -36.68
CA SER A 208 -53.27 6.23 -35.93
C SER A 208 -53.32 6.16 -34.38
N ALA A 209 -54.13 6.94 -33.63
CA ALA A 209 -54.79 8.26 -33.85
C ALA A 209 -55.48 8.84 -32.55
N GLN A 210 -55.86 10.14 -32.60
CA GLN A 210 -56.96 10.83 -31.86
C GLN A 210 -56.88 11.23 -30.35
N ALA A 211 -56.86 12.58 -30.15
CA ALA A 211 -57.81 13.42 -29.39
C ALA A 211 -57.78 13.58 -27.83
N GLY A 212 -58.04 14.83 -27.37
CA GLY A 212 -58.34 15.23 -25.97
C GLY A 212 -57.23 16.07 -25.30
N ASN A 213 -57.17 17.42 -25.30
CA ASN A 213 -58.12 18.53 -25.05
C ASN A 213 -58.13 19.09 -23.59
N ARG A 214 -57.32 20.14 -23.36
CA ARG A 214 -57.46 21.28 -22.40
C ARG A 214 -57.83 21.06 -20.92
N ILE A 215 -57.02 21.65 -20.04
CA ILE A 215 -57.41 22.59 -18.95
C ILE A 215 -56.17 23.44 -18.56
N ALA A 216 -56.34 24.55 -17.83
CA ALA A 216 -55.27 25.50 -17.46
C ALA A 216 -55.44 26.04 -16.02
N GLY A 217 -54.37 26.64 -15.47
CA GLY A 217 -54.24 27.23 -14.13
C GLY A 217 -52.88 26.82 -13.53
N GLU A 218 -51.88 27.70 -13.38
CA GLU A 218 -51.76 28.86 -12.46
C GLU A 218 -51.61 28.47 -10.98
N GLN A 219 -50.36 28.49 -10.47
CA GLN A 219 -50.01 29.17 -9.21
C GLN A 219 -48.47 29.37 -9.09
N ASN A 220 -48.06 30.24 -8.16
CA ASN A 220 -46.81 31.00 -8.20
C ASN A 220 -45.79 30.69 -7.07
N ASP A 221 -44.54 31.06 -7.36
CA ASP A 221 -43.52 31.69 -6.49
C ASP A 221 -43.50 31.39 -4.98
N LEU A 222 -42.39 30.81 -4.49
CA LEU A 222 -42.02 30.87 -3.08
C LEU A 222 -40.49 30.75 -2.85
N ALA A 223 -39.74 31.78 -3.25
CA ALA A 223 -38.27 31.82 -3.16
C ALA A 223 -37.71 33.20 -2.76
N ALA A 224 -38.14 33.77 -1.62
CA ALA A 224 -37.67 35.09 -1.17
C ALA A 224 -37.81 35.37 0.35
N GLN A 225 -37.07 34.66 1.22
CA GLN A 225 -36.88 35.11 2.61
C GLN A 225 -35.74 34.39 3.37
N MET A 226 -34.61 35.08 3.61
CA MET A 226 -33.81 35.07 4.87
C MET A 226 -32.45 35.76 4.66
N LEU A 227 -32.40 37.10 4.68
CA LEU A 227 -31.13 37.85 4.78
C LEU A 227 -31.35 39.29 5.28
N LYS A 228 -31.73 39.41 6.56
CA LYS A 228 -31.74 40.68 7.31
C LYS A 228 -31.49 40.43 8.79
N ASP A 229 -30.30 40.79 9.27
CA ASP A 229 -30.17 41.74 10.39
C ASP A 229 -28.73 42.25 10.55
N ARG A 230 -28.56 43.38 11.25
CA ARG A 230 -27.29 44.08 11.59
C ARG A 230 -26.62 44.97 10.52
N ARG A 231 -27.31 46.05 10.16
CA ARG A 231 -26.76 47.42 10.30
C ARG A 231 -27.23 47.99 11.66
N ASN A 232 -26.68 49.04 12.27
CA ASN A 232 -25.77 50.09 11.77
C ASN A 232 -24.91 50.68 12.93
N GLU A 233 -24.18 51.78 12.64
CA GLU A 233 -23.61 52.77 13.59
C GLU A 233 -22.33 52.34 14.36
N ASN A 234 -21.29 53.20 14.51
CA ASN A 234 -21.14 54.63 14.19
C ASN A 234 -19.82 54.98 13.48
N GLU A 235 -19.89 55.99 12.60
CA GLU A 235 -18.77 56.86 12.22
C GLU A 235 -18.93 58.18 13.00
N PRO A 236 -17.87 59.01 13.22
CA PRO A 236 -17.74 60.16 12.33
C PRO A 236 -16.30 60.65 12.08
N THR A 237 -16.21 61.64 11.19
CA THR A 237 -15.01 62.11 10.50
C THR A 237 -14.24 63.27 11.15
N LEU A 238 -12.94 63.34 10.81
CA LEU A 238 -12.15 64.55 10.48
C LEU A 238 -11.58 65.52 11.55
N SER A 239 -10.36 65.98 11.22
CA SER A 239 -9.68 67.24 11.57
C SER A 239 -8.97 67.38 12.93
N GLY A 240 -7.71 67.86 12.90
CA GLY A 240 -6.91 68.19 14.08
C GLY A 240 -5.40 68.30 13.77
N SER A 241 -4.86 69.52 13.69
CA SER A 241 -3.43 69.77 13.42
C SER A 241 -2.78 70.51 14.59
N ARG A 242 -1.59 70.05 15.06
CA ARG A 242 -0.37 70.88 15.34
C ARG A 242 0.75 70.20 16.15
N ASN A 243 1.97 70.32 15.60
CA ASN A 243 3.26 70.74 16.21
C ASN A 243 3.93 70.06 17.43
N SER A 244 5.27 69.93 17.26
CA SER A 244 6.37 70.20 18.23
C SER A 244 6.74 69.16 19.31
N SER A 245 8.03 68.99 19.67
CA SER A 245 9.33 69.22 18.97
C SER A 245 10.51 68.63 19.78
N GLU A 246 11.68 68.51 19.13
CA GLU A 246 13.03 68.26 19.72
C GLU A 246 13.30 66.84 20.31
N SER A 247 14.54 66.29 20.28
CA SER A 247 15.85 66.90 19.99
C SER A 247 16.85 66.00 19.21
N GLN A 248 18.01 66.56 18.83
CA GLN A 248 19.07 66.02 17.92
C GLN A 248 20.28 65.39 18.69
N PRO A 249 21.34 64.75 18.08
CA PRO A 249 22.17 65.13 16.89
C PRO A 249 22.34 64.02 15.79
N GLN A 250 22.57 64.27 14.48
CA GLN A 250 23.68 64.89 13.70
C GLN A 250 25.02 64.09 13.67
N GLY A 251 25.72 63.87 12.54
CA GLY A 251 25.49 64.17 11.09
C GLY A 251 26.80 64.09 10.24
N VAL A 252 26.87 64.19 8.89
CA VAL A 252 25.82 64.36 7.86
C VAL A 252 26.01 63.61 6.48
N PRO A 253 26.95 63.93 5.52
CA PRO A 253 26.52 63.93 4.09
C PRO A 253 27.42 63.35 2.95
N ALA A 254 26.76 62.90 1.86
CA ALA A 254 27.19 62.92 0.43
C ALA A 254 25.93 62.98 -0.50
N LYS A 255 26.05 63.06 -1.85
CA LYS A 255 24.96 63.48 -2.78
C LYS A 255 24.66 62.58 -4.01
N GLN A 256 23.40 62.68 -4.48
CA GLN A 256 22.75 62.30 -5.77
C GLN A 256 23.35 62.99 -7.04
N PRO A 257 22.93 62.70 -8.32
CA PRO A 257 21.74 61.98 -8.86
C PRO A 257 22.10 60.82 -9.87
N GLY A 258 21.28 60.29 -10.82
CA GLY A 258 19.93 60.62 -11.33
C GLY A 258 19.37 59.64 -12.40
N GLU A 259 18.30 60.03 -13.13
CA GLU A 259 17.56 59.27 -14.18
C GLU A 259 18.21 59.41 -15.59
N ASP A 260 17.93 58.61 -16.65
CA ASP A 260 16.67 58.59 -17.46
C ASP A 260 16.64 57.44 -18.53
N ILE A 261 15.52 57.20 -19.25
CA ILE A 261 15.31 56.10 -20.24
C ILE A 261 14.64 56.57 -21.56
N PRO A 262 15.13 56.18 -22.76
CA PRO A 262 14.20 55.64 -23.78
C PRO A 262 14.73 54.55 -24.76
N LYS A 263 13.78 53.77 -25.29
CA LYS A 263 13.79 52.82 -26.45
C LYS A 263 13.88 53.55 -27.83
N PRO A 264 13.89 52.86 -29.02
CA PRO A 264 14.48 51.56 -29.43
C PRO A 264 15.10 51.55 -30.87
N ALA A 265 15.39 50.33 -31.38
CA ALA A 265 15.25 49.85 -32.78
C ALA A 265 16.41 49.94 -33.81
N GLY A 266 16.53 48.87 -34.63
CA GLY A 266 16.67 49.02 -36.09
C GLY A 266 17.96 48.54 -36.77
N SER A 267 17.97 47.29 -37.25
CA SER A 267 18.58 46.81 -38.52
C SER A 267 19.83 47.53 -39.08
N GLY A 268 20.98 46.85 -39.08
CA GLY A 268 22.13 47.18 -39.92
C GLY A 268 22.99 45.95 -40.20
N ALA A 269 23.25 45.66 -41.48
CA ALA A 269 24.00 44.48 -41.91
C ALA A 269 25.41 44.83 -42.43
N ASP A 270 26.24 43.79 -42.48
CA ASP A 270 27.37 43.58 -43.39
C ASP A 270 28.64 44.46 -43.37
N THR A 271 29.74 43.70 -43.34
CA THR A 271 31.05 43.95 -44.00
C THR A 271 32.05 44.98 -43.46
N SER A 272 33.30 44.49 -43.44
CA SER A 272 34.60 45.19 -43.42
C SER A 272 34.85 45.98 -44.74
N PRO A 273 36.03 46.59 -45.05
CA PRO A 273 37.33 46.55 -44.33
C PRO A 273 38.15 47.88 -44.28
N ALA A 274 39.34 47.78 -43.66
CA ALA A 274 40.53 48.64 -43.80
C ALA A 274 40.41 50.15 -43.41
N GLY A 275 41.45 50.84 -42.96
CA GLY A 275 42.84 50.51 -42.57
C GLY A 275 43.36 51.65 -41.66
N SER A 276 44.57 51.70 -41.10
CA SER A 276 45.87 51.14 -41.50
C SER A 276 46.89 51.37 -40.35
N SER A 277 47.90 50.48 -40.20
CA SER A 277 49.26 50.74 -39.63
C SER A 277 49.39 51.28 -38.17
N THR A 278 50.38 50.90 -37.34
CA THR A 278 51.73 50.36 -37.61
C THR A 278 52.34 49.69 -36.36
N GLY A 279 53.15 48.63 -36.51
CA GLY A 279 54.11 48.10 -35.51
C GLY A 279 53.51 47.23 -34.37
N GLU A 280 54.22 46.25 -33.79
CA GLU A 280 55.55 45.67 -34.09
C GLU A 280 55.57 44.14 -33.81
N ASN A 281 56.63 43.47 -34.27
CA ASN A 281 56.95 42.03 -34.17
C ASN A 281 57.66 41.71 -32.81
N GLU A 282 57.86 40.49 -32.27
CA GLU A 282 57.64 39.04 -32.55
C GLU A 282 58.02 38.29 -31.21
N SER A 283 57.82 37.00 -30.90
CA SER A 283 57.01 35.82 -31.33
C SER A 283 57.28 34.68 -30.28
N GLU A 284 56.56 33.55 -30.13
CA GLU A 284 55.30 33.03 -30.68
C GLU A 284 54.64 31.99 -29.69
N ARG A 285 54.08 30.89 -30.22
CA ARG A 285 53.46 29.68 -29.64
C ARG A 285 54.47 28.64 -29.05
N SER A 286 54.12 27.43 -28.58
CA SER A 286 53.01 26.80 -27.82
C SER A 286 53.27 25.28 -27.73
N MET A 287 52.76 24.61 -26.68
CA MET A 287 52.41 23.17 -26.61
C MET A 287 53.50 22.04 -26.62
N GLU A 288 53.12 20.98 -25.88
CA GLU A 288 53.40 19.53 -26.02
C GLU A 288 54.77 18.85 -25.76
N SER A 289 54.72 17.96 -24.74
CA SER A 289 55.32 16.60 -24.66
C SER A 289 56.83 16.42 -24.36
N GLY A 290 57.20 15.22 -23.85
CA GLY A 290 58.57 14.68 -24.03
C GLY A 290 59.41 14.30 -22.79
N THR A 291 59.05 13.21 -22.10
CA THR A 291 59.95 12.16 -21.51
C THR A 291 61.44 12.41 -21.21
N GLY A 292 61.90 12.03 -19.99
CA GLY A 292 63.31 11.64 -19.69
C GLY A 292 63.75 11.97 -18.25
N LYS A 293 63.90 11.01 -17.31
CA LYS A 293 65.04 10.09 -17.10
C LYS A 293 66.45 10.73 -17.20
N GLY A 294 67.15 10.90 -16.07
CA GLY A 294 68.58 11.27 -16.05
C GLY A 294 69.20 11.58 -14.66
N ASN A 295 69.69 10.54 -13.97
CA ASN A 295 70.69 10.63 -12.87
C ASN A 295 72.12 10.70 -13.49
N PRO A 296 73.29 10.82 -12.78
CA PRO A 296 73.52 10.84 -11.32
C PRO A 296 74.65 11.77 -10.78
N ASP A 297 75.02 11.56 -9.50
CA ASP A 297 76.35 11.72 -8.84
C ASP A 297 77.13 13.05 -8.83
N ILE A 298 77.50 13.52 -7.62
CA ILE A 298 78.86 13.40 -7.01
C ILE A 298 78.91 14.10 -5.60
N PRO A 299 79.46 13.47 -4.54
CA PRO A 299 79.71 14.06 -3.20
C PRO A 299 81.22 14.49 -3.07
N PRO A 300 81.89 14.69 -1.90
CA PRO A 300 81.49 14.62 -0.47
C PRO A 300 82.10 15.74 0.45
N ALA A 301 82.08 15.50 1.78
CA ALA A 301 83.09 15.94 2.79
C ALA A 301 83.05 17.41 3.31
N VAL A 302 83.49 17.76 4.56
CA VAL A 302 83.93 16.98 5.76
C VAL A 302 84.01 17.89 7.03
N ARG A 303 84.03 17.31 8.26
CA ARG A 303 84.36 17.94 9.59
C ARG A 303 83.33 18.96 10.15
N SER A 304 83.19 19.21 11.47
CA SER A 304 83.81 18.59 12.68
C SER A 304 83.00 18.81 13.98
N SER A 305 83.33 18.02 15.01
CA SER A 305 83.45 18.33 16.47
C SER A 305 83.42 19.81 16.93
N GLU A 306 83.05 20.20 18.18
CA GLU A 306 82.57 19.51 19.41
C GLU A 306 82.04 20.58 20.42
N ASP A 307 81.51 20.15 21.58
CA ASP A 307 81.39 20.85 22.87
C ASP A 307 80.61 22.18 23.07
N VAL A 308 79.49 21.99 23.78
CA VAL A 308 78.84 22.83 24.81
C VAL A 308 79.80 23.71 25.64
N PRO A 309 79.48 25.01 25.84
CA PRO A 309 79.18 25.46 27.21
C PRO A 309 77.97 26.43 27.32
N ALA A 310 77.51 26.68 28.54
CA ALA A 310 76.29 27.44 28.85
C ALA A 310 76.53 28.88 29.37
N GLY A 311 75.51 29.73 29.24
CA GLY A 311 75.41 31.07 29.84
C GLY A 311 75.69 32.24 28.87
N THR A 312 75.11 33.44 29.03
CA THR A 312 74.11 33.91 30.02
C THR A 312 73.46 35.23 29.55
N GLY A 313 72.15 35.40 29.79
CA GLY A 313 71.40 36.66 29.58
C GLY A 313 70.90 36.89 28.14
N SER A 314 69.81 37.64 27.90
CA SER A 314 68.91 38.35 28.84
C SER A 314 67.52 38.60 28.19
N SER A 315 66.65 39.29 28.92
CA SER A 315 65.31 39.82 28.56
C SER A 315 64.17 38.83 28.27
N ASP A 316 63.24 38.74 29.25
CA ASP A 316 61.83 39.18 29.19
C ASP A 316 60.88 38.65 28.09
N GLN A 317 59.60 38.30 28.37
CA GLN A 317 58.85 38.35 29.64
C GLN A 317 57.70 37.31 29.68
N ASN A 318 57.35 36.81 30.88
CA ASN A 318 56.29 35.82 31.16
C ASN A 318 54.97 36.55 31.58
N ARG A 319 53.77 36.11 31.15
CA ARG A 319 52.96 34.96 31.67
C ARG A 319 52.59 35.08 33.16
N PRO A 320 51.29 35.23 33.51
CA PRO A 320 50.82 35.11 34.90
C PRO A 320 50.55 33.65 35.32
N ALA A 321 50.73 33.38 36.61
CA ALA A 321 50.17 32.25 37.37
C ALA A 321 49.00 32.79 38.23
N GLY A 322 48.27 32.03 39.07
CA GLY A 322 48.40 30.64 39.52
C GLY A 322 47.06 30.16 40.10
N SER A 323 46.97 29.32 41.14
CA SER A 323 48.01 28.85 42.08
C SER A 323 47.65 27.50 42.70
N SER A 324 48.52 26.97 43.58
CA SER A 324 48.20 25.88 44.51
C SER A 324 48.77 26.25 45.87
N GLU A 325 48.07 25.92 46.97
CA GLU A 325 48.73 25.60 48.26
C GLU A 325 47.78 24.94 49.29
N MET A 326 48.37 24.06 50.11
CA MET A 326 47.98 23.60 51.45
C MET A 326 46.50 23.44 51.86
N SER A 327 46.10 22.20 52.15
CA SER A 327 46.02 21.72 53.54
C SER A 327 45.69 20.22 53.70
N ALA A 328 46.24 19.62 54.76
CA ALA A 328 45.98 18.24 55.18
C ALA A 328 44.69 18.11 56.03
N ASN A 329 44.15 16.88 56.19
CA ASN A 329 43.97 16.20 57.50
C ASN A 329 43.28 14.81 57.38
N SER A 330 43.68 13.83 58.21
CA SER A 330 42.94 12.62 58.67
C SER A 330 42.51 11.56 57.64
N LYS A 331 42.78 10.24 57.78
CA LYS A 331 42.65 9.23 58.88
C LYS A 331 41.32 8.45 58.89
N ASN A 332 41.27 7.33 58.15
CA ASN A 332 41.02 5.96 58.65
C ASN A 332 41.06 4.98 57.46
N SER A 333 41.49 3.71 57.51
CA SER A 333 41.66 2.72 58.60
C SER A 333 40.41 1.95 59.05
N GLN A 334 39.92 1.03 58.20
CA GLN A 334 39.57 -0.37 58.54
C GLN A 334 39.27 -1.12 57.22
N ALA A 335 39.75 -2.33 56.90
CA ALA A 335 40.28 -3.49 57.63
C ALA A 335 39.23 -4.53 58.07
N GLY A 336 39.04 -5.54 57.22
CA GLY A 336 38.26 -6.76 57.40
C GLY A 336 38.27 -7.50 56.06
N LYS A 337 39.02 -8.58 55.80
CA LYS A 337 39.59 -9.62 56.68
C LYS A 337 38.52 -10.47 57.35
N ASN A 338 38.18 -11.58 56.69
CA ASN A 338 37.89 -12.83 57.39
C ASN A 338 38.51 -14.01 56.61
N GLN A 339 38.78 -15.11 57.32
CA GLN A 339 39.46 -16.30 56.80
C GLN A 339 38.60 -17.56 57.06
N ASN A 340 39.10 -18.72 56.63
CA ASN A 340 38.50 -20.07 56.65
C ASN A 340 37.63 -20.34 55.41
N GLY A 341 37.61 -21.52 54.79
CA GLY A 341 37.93 -22.86 55.32
C GLY A 341 36.61 -23.58 55.69
N THR A 342 36.37 -24.86 55.38
CA THR A 342 37.31 -25.98 55.22
C THR A 342 36.75 -27.08 54.28
N ARG A 343 37.62 -27.96 53.76
CA ARG A 343 37.32 -29.35 53.29
C ARG A 343 36.90 -30.24 54.50
N PRO A 344 36.44 -31.52 54.38
CA PRO A 344 36.06 -32.38 53.24
C PRO A 344 34.66 -33.05 53.54
N PRO A 345 34.33 -34.34 53.24
CA PRO A 345 34.75 -35.30 52.19
C PRO A 345 33.56 -35.86 51.35
N ALA A 346 33.83 -36.81 50.45
CA ALA A 346 32.83 -37.56 49.68
C ALA A 346 32.23 -38.77 50.44
N PRO A 347 31.21 -39.43 49.85
CA PRO A 347 31.13 -40.89 49.83
C PRO A 347 31.11 -41.45 48.39
N ALA A 348 31.64 -42.66 48.21
CA ALA A 348 31.61 -43.40 46.93
C ALA A 348 30.65 -44.60 47.01
N ARG A 349 30.18 -45.10 45.86
CA ARG A 349 29.54 -46.43 45.78
C ARG A 349 29.84 -47.17 44.47
N ASN A 350 30.15 -48.46 44.59
CA ASN A 350 30.51 -49.39 43.51
C ASN A 350 29.29 -50.06 42.85
N GLN A 351 29.40 -50.32 41.53
CA GLN A 351 28.99 -51.53 40.78
C GLN A 351 29.51 -51.35 39.33
N GLN A 352 30.51 -52.07 38.80
CA GLN A 352 30.64 -53.51 38.48
C GLN A 352 29.79 -54.00 37.27
N ASN A 353 30.41 -53.99 36.08
CA ASN A 353 30.48 -55.04 35.00
C ASN A 353 29.25 -55.89 34.56
N PRO A 354 29.22 -56.47 33.33
CA PRO A 354 30.24 -56.49 32.24
C PRO A 354 29.74 -56.28 30.77
N ASN A 355 30.71 -56.26 29.84
CA ASN A 355 30.76 -56.60 28.39
C ASN A 355 29.84 -57.77 27.92
N PRO A 356 29.64 -58.10 26.60
CA PRO A 356 30.52 -57.85 25.41
C PRO A 356 29.81 -57.56 24.04
N VAL A 357 30.53 -57.80 22.90
CA VAL A 357 30.08 -57.96 21.48
C VAL A 357 29.97 -56.65 20.66
N THR A 358 30.58 -56.44 19.46
CA THR A 358 31.65 -57.09 18.63
C THR A 358 32.30 -56.02 17.70
N SER A 359 33.60 -56.03 17.40
CA SER A 359 34.26 -56.49 16.12
C SER A 359 33.67 -55.87 14.84
N SER A 360 34.38 -54.99 14.10
CA SER A 360 35.45 -55.21 13.07
C SER A 360 34.88 -54.92 11.65
N GLU A 361 35.58 -54.67 10.54
CA GLU A 361 36.99 -54.38 10.13
C GLU A 361 36.99 -52.99 9.38
N GLN A 362 38.06 -52.24 9.06
CA GLN A 362 39.44 -52.47 8.59
C GLN A 362 39.64 -53.02 7.15
N GLN A 363 39.37 -52.16 6.14
CA GLN A 363 39.98 -52.10 4.80
C GLN A 363 39.64 -50.70 4.24
N ASP A 364 40.51 -49.82 3.72
CA ASP A 364 41.90 -49.87 3.21
C ASP A 364 42.03 -50.32 1.73
N ASN A 365 42.27 -49.32 0.87
CA ASN A 365 42.55 -49.34 -0.59
C ASN A 365 41.56 -50.04 -1.55
N GLU A 366 41.06 -49.27 -2.53
CA GLU A 366 41.39 -49.57 -3.93
C GLU A 366 41.39 -48.29 -4.80
N ARG A 367 42.14 -48.32 -5.92
CA ARG A 367 42.17 -47.25 -6.94
C ARG A 367 41.34 -47.71 -8.14
N GLY A 368 40.37 -46.91 -8.56
CA GLY A 368 39.73 -47.04 -9.86
C GLY A 368 40.03 -45.82 -10.73
N ASP A 369 40.84 -46.00 -11.78
CA ASP A 369 40.71 -45.16 -12.97
C ASP A 369 39.45 -45.61 -13.71
N ASP A 370 38.48 -44.72 -13.91
CA ASP A 370 37.42 -44.95 -14.88
C ASP A 370 37.18 -43.69 -15.72
N GLN A 371 37.26 -43.85 -17.04
CA GLN A 371 37.19 -42.75 -18.01
C GLN A 371 35.79 -42.68 -18.60
N SER A 372 34.88 -42.00 -17.91
CA SER A 372 33.62 -41.57 -18.51
C SER A 372 33.89 -40.73 -19.77
N PRO A 373 33.42 -41.13 -20.96
CA PRO A 373 33.48 -40.25 -22.13
C PRO A 373 32.56 -39.04 -21.90
N PRO A 374 32.84 -37.88 -22.53
CA PRO A 374 31.92 -36.76 -22.49
C PRO A 374 30.58 -37.15 -23.16
N PRO A 375 29.44 -36.69 -22.63
CA PRO A 375 28.14 -36.92 -23.28
C PRO A 375 28.05 -36.16 -24.61
N ASP A 376 27.51 -36.82 -25.64
CA ASP A 376 27.22 -36.19 -26.94
C ASP A 376 26.14 -35.11 -26.78
N LEU A 377 26.52 -33.84 -26.92
CA LEU A 377 25.66 -32.67 -26.66
C LEU A 377 24.55 -32.43 -27.71
N ASN A 378 24.41 -33.31 -28.70
CA ASN A 378 23.58 -33.09 -29.90
C ASN A 378 22.18 -33.74 -29.87
N PHE A 379 21.70 -34.23 -28.72
CA PHE A 379 20.44 -35.01 -28.64
C PHE A 379 19.22 -34.29 -28.02
N PHE A 380 19.36 -33.06 -27.51
CA PHE A 380 18.30 -32.41 -26.72
C PHE A 380 17.27 -31.58 -27.52
N ASN A 381 17.56 -31.13 -28.74
CA ASN A 381 16.72 -30.18 -29.48
C ASN A 381 15.54 -30.84 -30.24
N ARG A 382 14.86 -31.82 -29.65
CA ARG A 382 13.67 -32.51 -30.22
C ARG A 382 12.62 -32.91 -29.17
N LEU A 383 12.53 -32.17 -28.06
CA LEU A 383 11.43 -32.24 -27.11
C LEU A 383 10.66 -30.92 -27.17
N ALA A 384 9.33 -30.99 -27.20
CA ALA A 384 8.47 -29.80 -27.15
C ALA A 384 8.76 -28.98 -25.88
N GLN A 385 8.76 -27.65 -25.99
CA GLN A 385 9.05 -26.79 -24.86
C GLN A 385 7.88 -26.82 -23.88
N GLN A 386 8.11 -27.36 -22.68
CA GLN A 386 7.12 -27.39 -21.59
C GLN A 386 7.36 -26.25 -20.61
N GLY A 387 6.37 -25.38 -20.44
CA GLY A 387 6.32 -24.42 -19.33
C GLY A 387 5.47 -24.98 -18.18
N GLU A 388 5.91 -24.83 -16.93
CA GLU A 388 5.13 -25.20 -15.73
C GLU A 388 4.91 -23.97 -14.84
N THR A 389 3.68 -23.74 -14.37
CA THR A 389 3.38 -22.63 -13.45
C THR A 389 4.06 -22.85 -12.10
N ARG A 390 4.25 -21.77 -11.34
CA ARG A 390 4.55 -21.88 -9.90
C ARG A 390 3.48 -22.76 -9.21
N ARG A 391 3.91 -23.61 -8.29
CA ARG A 391 3.02 -24.50 -7.53
C ARG A 391 2.25 -23.71 -6.48
N MET A 392 0.92 -23.76 -6.56
CA MET A 392 -0.02 -23.15 -5.63
C MET A 392 -0.45 -24.19 -4.58
N LYS A 393 -0.60 -23.81 -3.30
CA LYS A 393 -0.94 -24.74 -2.21
C LYS A 393 -2.42 -24.69 -1.86
N ILE A 394 -3.01 -25.85 -1.57
CA ILE A 394 -4.36 -25.96 -0.99
C ILE A 394 -4.28 -26.82 0.27
N ARG A 395 -4.90 -26.33 1.34
CA ARG A 395 -5.03 -27.02 2.61
C ARG A 395 -6.48 -27.41 2.87
N ILE A 396 -6.75 -28.70 2.99
CA ILE A 396 -8.10 -29.20 3.22
C ILE A 396 -8.51 -28.90 4.67
N ALA A 397 -9.56 -28.11 4.88
CA ALA A 397 -9.87 -27.49 6.16
C ALA A 397 -11.36 -27.55 6.54
N GLU A 398 -11.63 -28.18 7.70
CA GLU A 398 -12.98 -28.42 8.26
C GLU A 398 -13.81 -27.16 8.59
N ARG A 399 -13.19 -25.97 8.57
CA ARG A 399 -13.65 -24.82 9.39
C ARG A 399 -14.46 -23.75 8.65
N LEU A 400 -14.43 -23.69 7.32
CA LEU A 400 -15.12 -22.63 6.55
C LEU A 400 -16.64 -22.77 6.52
N VAL A 401 -17.16 -23.99 6.72
CA VAL A 401 -18.59 -24.33 6.74
C VAL A 401 -19.38 -23.50 7.76
N ALA A 402 -18.75 -23.01 8.84
CA ALA A 402 -19.43 -22.34 9.95
C ALA A 402 -19.87 -20.88 9.70
N VAL A 403 -19.51 -20.25 8.57
CA VAL A 403 -19.72 -18.80 8.36
C VAL A 403 -21.01 -18.48 7.60
N VAL A 404 -21.26 -19.12 6.44
CA VAL A 404 -22.48 -18.95 5.61
C VAL A 404 -23.75 -19.16 6.44
N LYS A 405 -23.65 -20.11 7.37
CA LYS A 405 -24.66 -20.58 8.32
C LYS A 405 -25.14 -19.49 9.32
N SER A 406 -24.46 -18.35 9.48
CA SER A 406 -24.75 -17.33 10.51
C SER A 406 -26.12 -16.65 10.37
N ASP A 407 -26.54 -16.36 9.13
CA ASP A 407 -27.53 -15.32 8.86
C ASP A 407 -28.97 -15.84 8.85
N GLU A 408 -29.20 -17.12 8.56
CA GLU A 408 -30.54 -17.75 8.58
C GLU A 408 -31.16 -17.73 9.98
N THR A 409 -30.34 -17.70 11.03
CA THR A 409 -30.84 -17.51 12.41
C THR A 409 -31.50 -16.14 12.61
N ALA A 410 -31.24 -15.16 11.75
CA ALA A 410 -31.90 -13.85 11.76
C ALA A 410 -33.35 -13.92 11.27
N ASP A 411 -33.65 -14.75 10.28
CA ASP A 411 -35.02 -14.95 9.79
C ASP A 411 -35.89 -15.64 10.85
N GLU A 412 -35.35 -16.63 11.56
CA GLU A 412 -36.02 -17.20 12.74
C GLU A 412 -36.30 -16.14 13.80
N GLN A 413 -35.38 -15.21 14.05
CA GLN A 413 -35.54 -14.12 15.03
C GLN A 413 -36.59 -13.08 14.62
N LEU A 414 -36.69 -12.75 13.32
CA LEU A 414 -37.76 -11.89 12.82
C LEU A 414 -39.12 -12.55 13.05
N SER A 415 -39.25 -13.84 12.67
CA SER A 415 -40.50 -14.60 12.84
C SER A 415 -40.99 -14.65 14.28
N LEU A 416 -40.10 -14.83 15.26
CA LEU A 416 -40.43 -14.87 16.69
C LEU A 416 -40.96 -13.52 17.21
N ARG A 417 -40.37 -12.41 16.76
CA ARG A 417 -40.78 -11.07 17.20
C ARG A 417 -42.15 -10.69 16.61
N GLU A 418 -42.36 -10.98 15.33
CA GLU A 418 -43.63 -10.79 14.64
C GLU A 418 -44.74 -11.61 15.29
N TRP A 419 -44.47 -12.87 15.65
CA TRP A 419 -45.38 -13.74 16.39
C TRP A 419 -45.85 -13.18 17.73
N ILE A 420 -44.94 -12.59 18.51
CA ILE A 420 -45.28 -11.97 19.80
C ILE A 420 -46.20 -10.75 19.55
N VAL A 421 -45.89 -9.94 18.55
CA VAL A 421 -46.70 -8.76 18.16
C VAL A 421 -48.09 -9.18 17.65
N GLU A 422 -48.19 -10.24 16.85
CA GLU A 422 -49.48 -10.76 16.38
C GLU A 422 -50.34 -11.25 17.56
N LEU A 423 -49.75 -11.98 18.50
CA LEU A 423 -50.45 -12.42 19.72
C LEU A 423 -50.87 -11.24 20.61
N GLU A 424 -50.11 -10.16 20.69
CA GLU A 424 -50.57 -8.94 21.37
C GLU A 424 -51.74 -8.27 20.64
N SER A 425 -51.66 -8.18 19.31
CA SER A 425 -52.69 -7.56 18.47
C SER A 425 -54.02 -8.31 18.58
N ARG A 426 -54.00 -9.64 18.46
CA ARG A 426 -55.18 -10.49 18.69
C ARG A 426 -55.74 -10.34 20.10
N LEU A 427 -54.90 -10.32 21.15
CA LEU A 427 -55.38 -10.05 22.52
C LEU A 427 -55.99 -8.64 22.67
N GLY A 428 -55.50 -7.65 21.92
CA GLY A 428 -56.08 -6.29 21.86
C GLY A 428 -57.45 -6.24 21.17
N GLU A 429 -57.64 -6.97 20.07
CA GLU A 429 -58.96 -7.15 19.45
C GLU A 429 -59.95 -7.81 20.41
N MET A 430 -59.50 -8.84 21.14
CA MET A 430 -60.32 -9.52 22.14
C MET A 430 -60.67 -8.61 23.32
N GLU A 431 -59.74 -7.76 23.77
CA GLU A 431 -60.02 -6.73 24.80
C GLU A 431 -61.08 -5.75 24.30
N ALA A 432 -61.00 -5.30 23.06
CA ALA A 432 -62.01 -4.42 22.45
C ALA A 432 -63.39 -5.09 22.33
N GLY A 433 -63.45 -6.34 21.87
CA GLY A 433 -64.69 -7.13 21.81
C GLY A 433 -65.30 -7.37 23.18
N MET A 434 -64.48 -7.69 24.19
CA MET A 434 -64.91 -7.81 25.58
C MET A 434 -65.42 -6.48 26.15
N THR A 435 -64.81 -5.35 25.78
CA THR A 435 -65.25 -4.00 26.17
C THR A 435 -66.61 -3.65 25.57
N GLN A 436 -66.85 -3.96 24.29
CA GLN A 436 -68.17 -3.78 23.66
C GLN A 436 -69.26 -4.62 24.33
N LEU A 437 -68.91 -5.80 24.86
CA LEU A 437 -69.82 -6.65 25.63
C LEU A 437 -70.11 -6.10 27.04
N THR A 438 -69.10 -5.58 27.77
CA THR A 438 -69.27 -5.03 29.12
C THR A 438 -69.92 -3.65 29.14
N GLU A 439 -69.66 -2.80 28.15
CA GLU A 439 -70.29 -1.47 28.03
C GLU A 439 -71.70 -1.50 27.41
N HIS A 440 -72.26 -2.69 27.13
CA HIS A 440 -73.57 -2.87 26.50
C HIS A 440 -73.73 -2.13 25.15
N GLN A 441 -72.64 -1.95 24.39
CA GLN A 441 -72.69 -1.25 23.09
C GLN A 441 -73.42 -2.07 22.00
N LEU A 442 -73.46 -3.39 22.16
CA LEU A 442 -74.08 -4.36 21.25
C LEU A 442 -75.50 -4.71 21.69
N ARG A 443 -76.37 -5.07 20.73
CA ARG A 443 -77.74 -5.51 21.04
C ARG A 443 -77.70 -6.90 21.66
N ASP A 444 -78.63 -7.20 22.59
CA ASP A 444 -78.65 -8.48 23.30
C ASP A 444 -78.85 -9.72 22.40
N ALA A 445 -79.32 -9.53 21.16
CA ALA A 445 -79.36 -10.59 20.15
C ALA A 445 -77.98 -10.96 19.58
N ASP A 446 -77.07 -9.99 19.49
CA ASP A 446 -75.77 -10.10 18.82
C ASP A 446 -74.67 -10.55 19.82
N ARG A 447 -74.84 -10.20 21.11
CA ARG A 447 -73.96 -10.57 22.24
C ARG A 447 -73.57 -12.07 22.29
N PRO A 448 -74.49 -13.06 22.17
CA PRO A 448 -74.12 -14.48 22.22
C PRO A 448 -73.37 -15.01 21.00
N GLU A 449 -73.37 -14.30 19.87
CA GLU A 449 -72.56 -14.66 18.71
C GLU A 449 -71.11 -14.17 18.89
N LEU A 450 -70.93 -12.91 19.33
CA LEU A 450 -69.60 -12.40 19.65
C LEU A 450 -68.91 -13.17 20.79
N MET A 451 -69.64 -13.62 21.80
CA MET A 451 -69.07 -14.45 22.87
C MET A 451 -68.53 -15.81 22.36
N LYS A 452 -69.10 -16.38 21.29
CA LYS A 452 -68.56 -17.61 20.67
C LYS A 452 -67.31 -17.32 19.87
N LEU A 453 -67.32 -16.25 19.06
CA LEU A 453 -66.17 -15.81 18.29
C LEU A 453 -64.96 -15.54 19.20
N LEU A 454 -65.19 -14.93 20.37
CA LEU A 454 -64.16 -14.72 21.38
C LEU A 454 -63.67 -16.02 22.04
N ASP A 455 -64.52 -17.04 22.28
CA ASP A 455 -64.03 -18.35 22.77
C ASP A 455 -63.19 -19.10 21.72
N GLU A 456 -63.59 -19.01 20.45
CA GLU A 456 -62.84 -19.57 19.32
C GLU A 456 -61.48 -18.87 19.15
N GLN A 457 -61.42 -17.54 19.26
CA GLN A 457 -60.17 -16.77 19.26
C GLN A 457 -59.26 -17.12 20.45
N PHE A 458 -59.79 -17.28 21.67
CA PHE A 458 -58.98 -17.76 22.80
C PHE A 458 -58.39 -19.16 22.51
N GLY A 459 -59.20 -20.07 21.94
CA GLY A 459 -58.74 -21.40 21.56
C GLY A 459 -57.69 -21.43 20.44
N GLN A 460 -57.65 -20.42 19.57
CA GLN A 460 -56.58 -20.23 18.58
C GLN A 460 -55.29 -19.73 19.25
N ILE A 461 -55.39 -18.73 20.13
CA ILE A 461 -54.24 -18.20 20.90
C ILE A 461 -53.60 -19.29 21.79
N GLU A 462 -54.39 -20.16 22.41
CA GLU A 462 -53.88 -21.32 23.17
C GLU A 462 -53.12 -22.34 22.28
N GLN A 463 -53.60 -22.58 21.06
CA GLN A 463 -52.89 -23.44 20.08
C GLN A 463 -51.60 -22.78 19.58
N ASP A 464 -51.62 -21.48 19.36
CA ASP A 464 -50.47 -20.75 18.86
C ASP A 464 -49.36 -20.69 19.92
N VAL A 465 -49.69 -20.35 21.18
CA VAL A 465 -48.71 -20.43 22.30
C VAL A 465 -48.08 -21.83 22.42
N ALA A 466 -48.81 -22.90 22.10
CA ALA A 466 -48.24 -24.25 22.07
C ALA A 466 -47.22 -24.47 20.92
N LYS A 467 -47.45 -23.89 19.73
CA LYS A 467 -46.48 -23.92 18.61
C LYS A 467 -45.22 -23.12 18.94
N LEU A 468 -45.39 -21.88 19.44
CA LEU A 468 -44.28 -21.00 19.84
C LEU A 468 -43.39 -21.68 20.88
N ARG A 469 -44.00 -22.42 21.82
CA ARG A 469 -43.25 -23.19 22.83
C ARG A 469 -42.40 -24.29 22.21
N GLU A 470 -42.89 -25.01 21.20
CA GLU A 470 -42.10 -26.07 20.55
C GLU A 470 -41.01 -25.47 19.64
N GLN A 471 -41.29 -24.37 18.93
CA GLN A 471 -40.30 -23.64 18.12
C GLN A 471 -39.17 -23.04 18.98
N THR A 472 -39.50 -22.43 20.11
CA THR A 472 -38.48 -21.81 21.01
C THR A 472 -37.77 -22.80 21.92
N LYS A 473 -38.24 -24.05 22.03
CA LYS A 473 -37.73 -25.10 22.92
C LYS A 473 -36.23 -25.36 22.81
N GLU A 474 -35.70 -25.26 21.59
CA GLU A 474 -34.31 -25.61 21.25
C GLU A 474 -33.47 -24.37 20.91
N THR A 475 -34.09 -23.17 20.83
CA THR A 475 -33.39 -21.91 20.61
C THR A 475 -33.03 -21.21 21.94
N ARG A 476 -32.11 -20.25 21.88
CA ARG A 476 -31.75 -19.40 23.05
C ARG A 476 -32.94 -18.55 23.56
N PHE A 477 -34.05 -18.51 22.83
CA PHE A 477 -35.29 -17.84 23.21
C PHE A 477 -36.29 -18.75 23.94
N ALA A 478 -35.90 -19.94 24.42
CA ALA A 478 -36.74 -20.84 25.22
C ALA A 478 -37.46 -20.17 26.41
N PHE A 479 -36.92 -19.06 26.95
CA PHE A 479 -37.61 -18.26 27.96
C PHE A 479 -38.91 -17.62 27.44
N VAL A 480 -39.01 -17.29 26.15
CA VAL A 480 -40.22 -16.76 25.50
C VAL A 480 -41.32 -17.80 25.50
N GLY A 481 -41.06 -19.01 25.00
CA GLY A 481 -42.04 -20.10 25.02
C GLY A 481 -42.47 -20.51 26.43
N LEU A 482 -41.54 -20.47 27.40
CA LEU A 482 -41.85 -20.71 28.81
C LEU A 482 -42.78 -19.62 29.38
N GLN A 483 -42.43 -18.35 29.22
CA GLN A 483 -43.22 -17.24 29.76
C GLN A 483 -44.58 -17.08 29.04
N MET A 484 -44.67 -17.36 27.74
CA MET A 484 -45.94 -17.38 27.02
C MET A 484 -46.85 -18.52 27.48
N MET A 485 -46.30 -19.70 27.78
CA MET A 485 -47.06 -20.80 28.42
C MET A 485 -47.56 -20.40 29.82
N GLU A 486 -46.77 -19.66 30.61
CA GLU A 486 -47.19 -19.14 31.91
C GLU A 486 -48.31 -18.09 31.78
N ILE A 487 -48.18 -17.14 30.86
CA ILE A 487 -49.21 -16.14 30.55
C ILE A 487 -50.51 -16.83 30.09
N SER A 488 -50.41 -17.80 29.19
CA SER A 488 -51.54 -18.61 28.73
C SER A 488 -52.26 -19.27 29.91
N ARG A 489 -51.53 -20.01 30.75
CA ARG A 489 -52.10 -20.75 31.88
C ARG A 489 -52.67 -19.88 33.01
N MET A 490 -52.08 -18.71 33.27
CA MET A 490 -52.50 -17.83 34.38
C MET A 490 -53.53 -16.78 33.98
N HIS A 491 -53.60 -16.43 32.69
CA HIS A 491 -54.45 -15.33 32.21
C HIS A 491 -55.36 -15.71 31.04
N ILE A 492 -54.83 -16.33 29.99
CA ILE A 492 -55.63 -16.60 28.77
C ILE A 492 -56.68 -17.70 29.03
N SER A 493 -56.27 -18.87 29.54
CA SER A 493 -57.21 -19.95 29.84
C SER A 493 -58.26 -19.51 30.90
N PRO A 494 -57.91 -18.81 32.00
CA PRO A 494 -58.92 -18.27 32.92
C PRO A 494 -59.86 -17.21 32.30
N ALA A 495 -59.38 -16.35 31.39
CA ALA A 495 -60.24 -15.41 30.67
C ALA A 495 -61.28 -16.14 29.80
N ARG A 496 -60.82 -17.16 29.08
CA ARG A 496 -61.68 -18.08 28.33
C ARG A 496 -62.69 -18.79 29.23
N ASP A 497 -62.24 -19.32 30.37
CA ASP A 497 -63.08 -20.04 31.34
C ASP A 497 -64.19 -19.15 31.93
N PHE A 498 -63.92 -17.86 32.15
CA PHE A 498 -64.94 -16.88 32.57
C PHE A 498 -65.91 -16.49 31.45
N LEU A 499 -65.44 -16.34 30.21
CA LEU A 499 -66.29 -16.09 29.04
C LEU A 499 -67.22 -17.28 28.76
N PHE A 500 -66.69 -18.51 28.80
CA PHE A 500 -67.48 -19.74 28.68
C PHE A 500 -68.56 -19.82 29.76
N ARG A 501 -68.25 -19.45 31.01
CA ARG A 501 -69.26 -19.38 32.09
C ARG A 501 -70.30 -18.28 31.83
N ALA A 502 -69.91 -17.12 31.30
CA ALA A 502 -70.85 -16.04 30.97
C ALA A 502 -71.92 -16.49 29.96
N THR A 503 -71.54 -17.24 28.91
CA THR A 503 -72.50 -17.79 27.93
C THR A 503 -73.51 -18.79 28.55
N HIS A 504 -73.22 -19.35 29.73
CA HIS A 504 -74.04 -20.35 30.41
C HIS A 504 -74.75 -19.84 31.68
N GLN A 505 -74.42 -18.63 32.17
CA GLN A 505 -74.92 -18.08 33.44
C GLN A 505 -75.47 -16.65 33.26
N PRO A 506 -76.69 -16.50 32.71
CA PRO A 506 -77.26 -15.19 32.34
C PRO A 506 -77.34 -14.20 33.51
N ASP A 507 -77.59 -14.70 34.73
CA ASP A 507 -77.74 -13.88 35.94
C ASP A 507 -76.43 -13.22 36.44
N SER A 508 -75.27 -13.53 35.84
CA SER A 508 -73.95 -13.06 36.28
C SER A 508 -73.02 -12.58 35.17
N VAL A 509 -73.52 -12.50 33.93
CA VAL A 509 -72.76 -12.20 32.68
C VAL A 509 -71.76 -11.07 32.86
N ASP A 510 -72.22 -9.86 33.17
CA ASP A 510 -71.36 -8.67 33.16
C ASP A 510 -70.19 -8.81 34.19
N SER A 511 -70.47 -9.42 35.35
CA SER A 511 -69.45 -9.68 36.40
C SER A 511 -68.43 -10.78 36.05
N LEU A 512 -68.74 -11.64 35.08
CA LEU A 512 -67.84 -12.65 34.52
C LEU A 512 -67.03 -12.06 33.35
N LEU A 513 -67.67 -11.25 32.51
CA LEU A 513 -67.02 -10.52 31.42
C LEU A 513 -65.97 -9.55 31.96
N GLU A 514 -66.27 -8.74 32.99
CA GLU A 514 -65.27 -7.87 33.64
C GLU A 514 -64.04 -8.63 34.16
N ARG A 515 -64.21 -9.89 34.58
CA ARG A 515 -63.10 -10.72 35.08
C ARG A 515 -62.27 -11.25 33.92
N SER A 516 -62.93 -11.75 32.88
CA SER A 516 -62.26 -12.16 31.64
C SER A 516 -61.46 -11.00 31.04
N GLN A 517 -62.06 -9.82 30.88
CA GLN A 517 -61.41 -8.58 30.42
C GLN A 517 -60.17 -8.22 31.26
N ARG A 518 -60.27 -8.28 32.60
CA ARG A 518 -59.13 -8.06 33.51
C ARG A 518 -58.00 -9.09 33.35
N HIS A 519 -58.32 -10.34 33.03
CA HIS A 519 -57.28 -11.34 32.70
C HIS A 519 -56.66 -11.08 31.31
N VAL A 520 -57.43 -10.63 30.30
CA VAL A 520 -56.89 -10.23 28.98
C VAL A 520 -55.91 -9.06 29.10
N ILE A 521 -56.31 -7.99 29.78
CA ILE A 521 -55.44 -6.82 30.04
C ILE A 521 -54.13 -7.27 30.69
N ARG A 522 -54.20 -8.12 31.72
CA ARG A 522 -53.00 -8.62 32.39
C ARG A 522 -52.14 -9.55 31.53
N ALA A 523 -52.73 -10.28 30.58
CA ALA A 523 -51.97 -11.05 29.61
C ALA A 523 -51.17 -10.13 28.68
N ARG A 524 -51.78 -9.03 28.20
CA ARG A 524 -51.11 -8.03 27.35
C ARG A 524 -49.97 -7.31 28.07
N GLU A 525 -50.18 -6.88 29.32
CA GLU A 525 -49.12 -6.27 30.15
C GLU A 525 -47.86 -7.18 30.27
N LEU A 526 -48.08 -8.48 30.50
CA LEU A 526 -46.98 -9.45 30.62
C LEU A 526 -46.31 -9.78 29.29
N LEU A 527 -47.08 -9.77 28.19
CA LEU A 527 -46.58 -9.97 26.83
C LEU A 527 -45.72 -8.76 26.39
N GLN A 528 -46.16 -7.52 26.64
CA GLN A 528 -45.35 -6.32 26.38
C GLN A 528 -44.04 -6.34 27.19
N ALA A 529 -44.08 -6.76 28.46
CA ALA A 529 -42.88 -6.94 29.28
C ALA A 529 -41.94 -8.03 28.72
N LEU A 530 -42.49 -9.08 28.11
CA LEU A 530 -41.73 -10.13 27.42
C LEU A 530 -41.09 -9.60 26.13
N LEU A 531 -41.80 -8.79 25.35
CA LEU A 531 -41.27 -8.16 24.14
C LEU A 531 -40.12 -7.19 24.47
N MET A 532 -40.25 -6.36 25.51
CA MET A 532 -39.14 -5.52 25.97
C MET A 532 -37.92 -6.34 26.44
N ARG A 533 -38.13 -7.53 27.00
CA ARG A 533 -37.06 -8.46 27.37
C ARG A 533 -36.41 -9.09 26.13
N TYR A 534 -37.20 -9.44 25.11
CA TYR A 534 -36.71 -9.93 23.82
C TYR A 534 -35.84 -8.88 23.11
N ASP A 535 -36.38 -7.68 22.90
CA ASP A 535 -35.69 -6.55 22.26
C ASP A 535 -34.40 -6.15 23.00
N ARG A 536 -34.28 -6.46 24.30
CA ARG A 536 -33.04 -6.27 25.08
C ARG A 536 -32.00 -7.36 24.77
N VAL A 537 -32.39 -8.63 24.82
CA VAL A 537 -31.48 -9.77 24.53
C VAL A 537 -30.99 -9.71 23.08
N GLU A 538 -31.83 -9.27 22.15
CA GLU A 538 -31.44 -9.05 20.75
C GLU A 538 -30.38 -7.94 20.62
N ARG A 539 -30.54 -6.83 21.34
CA ARG A 539 -29.55 -5.74 21.39
C ARG A 539 -28.22 -6.20 22.03
N GLU A 540 -28.27 -6.93 23.14
CA GLU A 540 -27.09 -7.49 23.80
C GLU A 540 -26.36 -8.51 22.89
N ARG A 541 -27.09 -9.27 22.06
CA ARG A 541 -26.49 -10.13 21.01
C ARG A 541 -25.86 -9.33 19.88
N LYS A 542 -26.52 -8.25 19.40
CA LYS A 542 -26.01 -7.39 18.32
C LYS A 542 -24.74 -6.64 18.74
N THR A 543 -24.65 -6.14 19.97
CA THR A 543 -23.42 -5.55 20.49
C THR A 543 -22.32 -6.59 20.71
N ALA A 544 -22.63 -7.79 21.18
CA ALA A 544 -21.64 -8.87 21.29
C ALA A 544 -21.05 -9.27 19.93
N LYS A 545 -21.89 -9.48 18.90
CA LYS A 545 -21.44 -9.72 17.52
C LYS A 545 -20.52 -8.58 17.02
N ALA A 546 -20.97 -7.33 17.15
CA ALA A 546 -20.20 -6.17 16.68
C ALA A 546 -18.85 -6.00 17.40
N LEU A 547 -18.74 -6.43 18.67
CA LEU A 547 -17.47 -6.47 19.39
C LEU A 547 -16.56 -7.61 18.91
N GLU A 548 -17.10 -8.81 18.67
CA GLU A 548 -16.34 -9.94 18.10
C GLU A 548 -15.83 -9.62 16.67
N GLU A 549 -16.69 -9.04 15.82
CA GLU A 549 -16.35 -8.53 14.49
C GLU A 549 -15.38 -7.33 14.52
N GLY A 550 -15.42 -6.52 15.57
CA GLY A 550 -14.48 -5.42 15.81
C GLY A 550 -13.09 -5.93 16.20
N ILE A 551 -13.03 -6.90 17.11
CA ILE A 551 -11.80 -7.60 17.50
C ILE A 551 -11.19 -8.31 16.29
N HIS A 552 -11.99 -9.03 15.49
CA HIS A 552 -11.48 -9.74 14.31
C HIS A 552 -10.95 -8.79 13.22
N ARG A 553 -11.63 -7.65 12.98
CA ARG A 553 -11.12 -6.64 12.05
C ARG A 553 -9.83 -5.97 12.56
N TYR A 554 -9.70 -5.76 13.87
CA TYR A 554 -8.47 -5.25 14.46
C TYR A 554 -7.33 -6.29 14.42
N ASP A 555 -7.62 -7.56 14.68
CA ASP A 555 -6.64 -8.65 14.58
C ASP A 555 -6.08 -8.75 13.13
N VAL A 556 -6.95 -8.79 12.10
CA VAL A 556 -6.50 -8.79 10.69
C VAL A 556 -5.83 -7.48 10.28
N TYR A 557 -6.28 -6.32 10.77
CA TYR A 557 -5.61 -5.04 10.51
C TYR A 557 -4.18 -5.05 11.06
N VAL A 558 -3.96 -5.56 12.28
CA VAL A 558 -2.63 -5.68 12.88
C VAL A 558 -1.76 -6.69 12.11
N GLU A 559 -2.32 -7.83 11.70
CA GLU A 559 -1.60 -8.82 10.88
C GLU A 559 -1.20 -8.27 9.51
N LYS A 560 -2.12 -7.62 8.78
CA LYS A 560 -1.81 -6.97 7.49
C LYS A 560 -0.88 -5.77 7.63
N ALA A 561 -1.00 -4.96 8.68
CA ALA A 561 -0.05 -3.87 8.96
C ALA A 561 1.36 -4.43 9.28
N HIS A 562 1.45 -5.56 9.99
CA HIS A 562 2.73 -6.25 10.21
C HIS A 562 3.28 -6.90 8.93
N GLN A 563 2.44 -7.40 8.04
CA GLN A 563 2.84 -7.91 6.73
C GLN A 563 3.38 -6.77 5.84
N LEU A 564 2.64 -5.66 5.70
CA LEU A 564 3.09 -4.47 4.98
C LEU A 564 4.40 -3.92 5.57
N MET A 565 4.56 -3.91 6.90
CA MET A 565 5.82 -3.54 7.54
C MET A 565 6.97 -4.55 7.31
N ARG A 566 6.70 -5.81 6.95
CA ARG A 566 7.71 -6.79 6.52
C ARG A 566 8.05 -6.66 5.04
N GLU A 567 7.08 -6.34 4.19
CA GLU A 567 7.25 -6.15 2.75
C GLU A 567 7.97 -4.82 2.48
N ALA A 568 7.50 -3.71 3.05
CA ALA A 568 8.14 -2.40 2.96
C ALA A 568 9.47 -2.27 3.74
N THR A 569 9.94 -3.33 4.42
CA THR A 569 11.30 -3.39 5.00
C THR A 569 12.15 -4.54 4.47
N GLN A 570 11.67 -5.31 3.48
CA GLN A 570 12.55 -6.06 2.60
C GLN A 570 13.20 -5.07 1.64
N ASN A 571 14.50 -4.83 1.80
CA ASN A 571 15.27 -4.01 0.86
C ASN A 571 15.05 -4.55 -0.57
N ARG A 572 14.78 -3.66 -1.53
CA ARG A 572 14.44 -3.99 -2.92
C ARG A 572 15.45 -4.94 -3.59
N ASN A 573 16.71 -4.92 -3.12
CA ASN A 573 17.76 -5.88 -3.49
C ASN A 573 18.37 -6.53 -2.23
N PRO A 574 17.81 -7.66 -1.73
CA PRO A 574 18.36 -8.38 -0.59
C PRO A 574 19.62 -9.18 -0.98
N LEU A 575 20.63 -9.22 -0.11
CA LEU A 575 21.88 -9.94 -0.35
C LEU A 575 22.08 -11.04 0.69
N ASP A 576 22.25 -12.28 0.25
CA ASP A 576 22.54 -13.41 1.14
C ASP A 576 23.96 -13.35 1.71
N ARG A 577 24.11 -13.84 2.95
CA ARG A 577 25.40 -13.96 3.66
C ARG A 577 25.66 -15.38 4.14
N LYS A 578 26.92 -15.81 4.12
CA LYS A 578 27.38 -17.14 4.52
C LYS A 578 27.17 -17.34 6.02
N MET A 579 26.43 -18.38 6.39
CA MET A 579 26.11 -18.68 7.78
C MET A 579 27.37 -18.81 8.64
N ALA A 580 27.44 -18.02 9.72
CA ALA A 580 28.50 -18.12 10.72
C ALA A 580 28.23 -19.29 11.67
N VAL A 581 29.11 -20.28 11.65
CA VAL A 581 29.08 -21.43 12.58
C VAL A 581 29.91 -21.08 13.81
N VAL A 582 29.25 -20.50 14.80
CA VAL A 582 29.85 -20.13 16.09
C VAL A 582 29.87 -21.36 17.01
N THR A 583 31.04 -21.74 17.52
CA THR A 583 31.22 -22.90 18.41
C THR A 583 31.30 -22.44 19.86
N VAL A 584 30.37 -22.90 20.70
CA VAL A 584 30.07 -22.27 22.00
C VAL A 584 29.82 -23.31 23.09
N ASP A 585 30.35 -23.06 24.29
CA ASP A 585 30.26 -23.94 25.46
C ASP A 585 28.86 -23.95 26.10
N GLN A 586 28.52 -25.05 26.78
CA GLN A 586 27.23 -25.21 27.47
C GLN A 586 26.95 -24.11 28.50
N ASP A 587 27.97 -23.70 29.27
CA ASP A 587 27.84 -22.64 30.28
C ASP A 587 27.38 -21.30 29.65
N TYR A 588 27.82 -21.00 28.43
CA TYR A 588 27.33 -19.85 27.66
C TYR A 588 25.89 -20.09 27.19
N LEU A 589 25.54 -21.28 26.69
CA LEU A 589 24.18 -21.57 26.22
C LEU A 589 23.14 -21.41 27.35
N ASP A 590 23.48 -21.86 28.56
CA ASP A 590 22.63 -21.73 29.75
C ASP A 590 22.46 -20.26 30.16
N ARG A 591 23.56 -19.49 30.22
CA ARG A 591 23.53 -18.04 30.50
C ARG A 591 22.83 -17.25 29.40
N TYR A 592 23.00 -17.63 28.14
CA TYR A 592 22.33 -17.02 27.01
C TYR A 592 20.81 -17.28 27.08
N ALA A 593 20.38 -18.48 27.47
CA ALA A 593 18.96 -18.77 27.71
C ALA A 593 18.35 -17.93 28.84
N GLU A 594 19.11 -17.63 29.91
CA GLU A 594 18.71 -16.66 30.93
C GLU A 594 18.58 -15.24 30.36
N VAL A 595 19.58 -14.77 29.61
CA VAL A 595 19.54 -13.46 28.93
C VAL A 595 18.38 -13.39 27.91
N ARG A 596 18.02 -14.48 27.23
CA ARG A 596 16.83 -14.56 26.36
C ARG A 596 15.51 -14.44 27.15
N ARG A 597 15.47 -14.87 28.41
CA ARG A 597 14.30 -14.68 29.28
C ARG A 597 14.21 -13.21 29.71
N LEU A 598 15.30 -12.64 30.21
CA LEU A 598 15.38 -11.23 30.62
C LEU A 598 15.09 -10.28 29.46
N ARG A 599 15.58 -10.55 28.24
CA ARG A 599 15.27 -9.73 27.05
C ARG A 599 13.78 -9.75 26.72
N ARG A 600 13.09 -10.89 26.83
CA ARG A 600 11.63 -10.96 26.57
C ARG A 600 10.81 -10.32 27.67
N GLU A 601 11.25 -10.40 28.92
CA GLU A 601 10.63 -9.69 30.05
C GLU A 601 10.80 -8.16 29.89
N MET A 602 12.00 -7.69 29.55
CA MET A 602 12.28 -6.28 29.23
C MET A 602 11.49 -5.78 28.01
N LEU A 603 11.41 -6.57 26.92
CA LEU A 603 10.59 -6.19 25.75
C LEU A 603 9.10 -6.16 26.07
N ARG A 604 8.63 -6.98 27.00
CA ARG A 604 7.24 -6.98 27.47
C ARG A 604 6.96 -5.75 28.34
N GLU A 605 7.90 -5.34 29.20
CA GLU A 605 7.82 -4.07 29.95
C GLU A 605 7.88 -2.86 29.00
N PHE A 606 8.79 -2.87 28.01
CA PHE A 606 8.85 -1.84 26.97
C PHE A 606 7.55 -1.77 26.15
N SER A 607 6.96 -2.91 25.77
CA SER A 607 5.66 -2.91 25.07
C SER A 607 4.51 -2.36 25.91
N GLN A 608 4.59 -2.45 27.25
CA GLN A 608 3.65 -1.79 28.16
C GLN A 608 3.92 -0.29 28.21
N LEU A 609 5.18 0.15 28.32
CA LEU A 609 5.56 1.57 28.26
C LEU A 609 5.17 2.23 26.93
N LEU A 610 5.26 1.53 25.80
CA LEU A 610 4.77 1.99 24.49
C LEU A 610 3.24 2.06 24.39
N ALA A 611 2.52 1.25 25.17
CA ALA A 611 1.05 1.28 25.21
C ALA A 611 0.52 2.34 26.20
N ASP A 612 1.25 2.58 27.30
CA ASP A 612 0.96 3.58 28.32
C ASP A 612 1.33 5.00 27.85
N ASP A 613 2.41 5.17 27.07
CA ASP A 613 2.79 6.45 26.45
C ASP A 613 2.82 6.40 24.90
N PRO A 614 1.77 6.92 24.23
CA PRO A 614 1.73 6.98 22.76
C PRO A 614 2.78 7.94 22.15
N ARG A 615 3.38 8.84 22.94
CA ARG A 615 4.48 9.72 22.49
C ARG A 615 5.77 8.93 22.31
N LEU A 616 6.02 7.97 23.20
CA LEU A 616 7.14 7.05 23.09
C LEU A 616 6.95 6.12 21.88
N LEU A 617 5.70 5.70 21.61
CA LEU A 617 5.35 4.92 20.42
C LEU A 617 5.56 5.70 19.11
N SER A 618 5.12 6.95 19.00
CA SER A 618 5.35 7.75 17.77
C SER A 618 6.84 8.05 17.56
N ARG A 619 7.60 8.34 18.62
CA ARG A 619 9.07 8.47 18.56
C ARG A 619 9.73 7.15 18.11
N PHE A 620 9.30 6.01 18.66
CA PHE A 620 9.81 4.69 18.28
C PHE A 620 9.50 4.35 16.81
N LEU A 621 8.27 4.58 16.35
CA LEU A 621 7.88 4.30 14.96
C LEU A 621 8.63 5.20 13.96
N GLY A 622 8.79 6.49 14.27
CA GLY A 622 9.60 7.41 13.45
C GLY A 622 11.07 6.99 13.37
N LEU A 623 11.67 6.54 14.48
CA LEU A 623 13.02 5.96 14.50
C LEU A 623 13.08 4.64 13.71
N VAL A 624 12.06 3.79 13.80
CA VAL A 624 11.95 2.53 13.06
C VAL A 624 11.89 2.75 11.54
N GLN A 625 11.16 3.79 11.09
CA GLN A 625 11.04 4.23 9.70
C GLN A 625 12.35 4.84 9.18
N ARG A 626 12.96 5.82 9.89
CA ARG A 626 14.26 6.41 9.51
C ARG A 626 15.38 5.38 9.42
N ARG A 627 15.29 4.28 10.19
CA ARG A 627 16.20 3.12 10.12
C ARG A 627 15.87 2.08 9.04
N GLY A 628 14.78 2.26 8.28
CA GLY A 628 14.38 1.36 7.18
C GLY A 628 14.84 1.84 5.79
N SER A 629 15.00 3.15 5.61
CA SER A 629 15.48 3.78 4.38
C SER A 629 17.00 3.64 4.23
N SER A 630 17.48 2.45 3.85
CA SER A 630 18.89 2.25 3.47
C SER A 630 19.29 3.20 2.33
N LEU A 631 20.54 3.62 2.30
CA LEU A 631 21.12 4.50 1.27
C LEU A 631 20.99 3.87 -0.14
N ARG A 632 20.96 2.53 -0.21
CA ARG A 632 20.68 1.78 -1.44
C ARG A 632 19.24 1.95 -1.92
N ASN A 633 18.26 1.90 -1.02
CA ASN A 633 16.86 2.15 -1.35
C ASN A 633 16.68 3.62 -1.76
N GLN A 634 17.22 4.57 -0.99
CA GLN A 634 17.18 6.01 -1.32
C GLN A 634 17.74 6.29 -2.72
N LEU A 635 18.84 5.62 -3.12
CA LEU A 635 19.40 5.75 -4.46
C LEU A 635 18.45 5.23 -5.57
N SER A 636 17.74 4.12 -5.35
CA SER A 636 16.69 3.64 -6.28
C SER A 636 15.49 4.58 -6.32
N ASP A 637 15.03 5.08 -5.17
CA ASP A 637 13.88 5.97 -5.07
C ASP A 637 14.14 7.30 -5.81
N LEU A 638 15.38 7.80 -5.78
CA LEU A 638 15.83 8.94 -6.60
C LEU A 638 15.98 8.60 -8.09
N HIS A 639 16.42 7.38 -8.43
CA HIS A 639 16.52 6.93 -9.82
C HIS A 639 15.12 6.81 -10.46
N GLU A 640 14.16 6.20 -9.77
CA GLU A 640 12.76 6.10 -10.21
C GLU A 640 12.14 7.49 -10.40
N ARG A 641 12.29 8.40 -9.44
CA ARG A 641 11.87 9.81 -9.58
C ARG A 641 12.55 10.51 -10.77
N GLN A 642 13.83 10.24 -11.02
CA GLN A 642 14.52 10.80 -12.18
C GLN A 642 13.94 10.27 -13.49
N GLU A 643 13.52 9.00 -13.52
CA GLU A 643 12.90 8.36 -14.69
C GLU A 643 11.49 8.88 -14.93
N GLU A 644 10.70 9.10 -13.88
CA GLU A 644 9.37 9.72 -13.97
C GLU A 644 9.44 11.12 -14.62
N ILE A 645 10.33 12.00 -14.14
CA ILE A 645 10.50 13.34 -14.72
C ILE A 645 11.01 13.25 -16.17
N ALA A 646 11.91 12.32 -16.50
CA ALA A 646 12.40 12.12 -17.86
C ALA A 646 11.29 11.63 -18.81
N ARG A 647 10.52 10.63 -18.37
CA ARG A 647 9.40 10.02 -19.09
C ARG A 647 8.29 11.05 -19.35
N GLU A 648 7.93 11.84 -18.34
CA GLU A 648 6.94 12.91 -18.47
C GLU A 648 7.41 14.02 -19.43
N LEU A 649 8.67 14.47 -19.31
CA LEU A 649 9.24 15.51 -20.19
C LEU A 649 9.30 15.05 -21.65
N SER A 650 9.70 13.80 -21.90
CA SER A 650 9.72 13.22 -23.26
C SER A 650 8.31 13.11 -23.84
N GLY A 651 7.32 12.70 -23.03
CA GLY A 651 5.91 12.73 -23.39
C GLY A 651 5.42 14.13 -23.75
N TRP A 652 5.68 15.12 -22.90
CA TRP A 652 5.33 16.52 -23.14
C TRP A 652 5.99 17.12 -24.39
N ASN A 653 7.22 16.68 -24.73
CA ASN A 653 7.89 17.05 -25.96
C ASN A 653 7.26 16.39 -27.20
N ALA A 654 6.81 15.14 -27.09
CA ALA A 654 6.14 14.39 -28.17
C ALA A 654 4.70 14.86 -28.47
N ILE A 655 3.98 15.38 -27.48
CA ILE A 655 2.58 15.86 -27.61
C ILE A 655 2.50 17.09 -28.54
N GLU A 656 1.58 17.06 -29.51
CA GLU A 656 1.33 18.20 -30.42
C GLU A 656 0.85 19.45 -29.65
N PRO A 657 1.28 20.67 -30.01
CA PRO A 657 0.98 21.88 -29.25
C PRO A 657 -0.51 22.10 -28.94
N ASP A 658 -1.39 21.74 -29.86
CA ASP A 658 -2.84 21.94 -29.75
C ASP A 658 -3.50 20.99 -28.72
N GLN A 659 -2.85 19.88 -28.35
CA GLN A 659 -3.31 18.90 -27.35
C GLN A 659 -2.80 19.20 -25.92
N ARG A 660 -1.87 20.16 -25.77
CA ARG A 660 -1.20 20.44 -24.49
C ARG A 660 -2.11 21.09 -23.46
N ASP A 661 -3.15 21.81 -23.89
CA ASP A 661 -4.12 22.41 -22.96
C ASP A 661 -5.04 21.36 -22.31
N ASP A 662 -5.34 20.25 -22.98
CA ASP A 662 -6.12 19.13 -22.44
C ASP A 662 -5.27 18.33 -21.45
N LEU A 663 -4.06 17.93 -21.87
CA LEU A 663 -3.15 17.13 -21.04
C LEU A 663 -2.52 17.94 -19.88
N TRP A 664 -2.60 19.28 -19.91
CA TRP A 664 -2.28 20.12 -18.76
C TRP A 664 -3.13 19.76 -17.54
N VAL A 665 -4.40 19.36 -17.71
CA VAL A 665 -5.27 18.98 -16.58
C VAL A 665 -4.71 17.76 -15.84
N VAL A 666 -4.19 16.77 -16.58
CA VAL A 666 -3.58 15.55 -16.01
C VAL A 666 -2.26 15.86 -15.31
N VAL A 667 -1.41 16.71 -15.91
CA VAL A 667 -0.16 17.17 -15.28
C VAL A 667 -0.43 17.96 -13.99
N LEU A 668 -1.50 18.77 -13.99
CA LEU A 668 -1.95 19.47 -12.79
C LEU A 668 -2.38 18.48 -11.71
N GLU A 669 -3.30 17.55 -12.00
CA GLU A 669 -3.77 16.56 -11.04
C GLU A 669 -2.60 15.80 -10.38
N LEU A 670 -1.70 15.24 -11.19
CA LEU A 670 -0.50 14.52 -10.71
C LEU A 670 0.42 15.37 -9.80
N ARG A 671 0.61 16.66 -10.09
CA ARG A 671 1.50 17.52 -9.29
C ARG A 671 0.82 18.21 -8.12
N LEU A 672 -0.50 18.34 -8.15
CA LEU A 672 -1.23 19.00 -7.07
C LEU A 672 -1.42 18.05 -5.87
N TYR A 673 -1.45 16.73 -6.07
CA TYR A 673 -1.36 15.73 -4.99
C TYR A 673 -0.09 15.84 -4.10
N ALA A 674 0.91 16.64 -4.49
CA ALA A 674 2.02 17.00 -3.60
C ALA A 674 1.56 17.74 -2.32
N ILE A 675 0.36 18.33 -2.30
CA ILE A 675 -0.21 18.91 -1.07
C ILE A 675 -0.55 17.84 -0.02
N ASP A 676 -0.83 16.61 -0.43
CA ASP A 676 -1.20 15.51 0.48
C ASP A 676 0.05 15.05 1.23
N GLU A 677 1.19 14.91 0.54
CA GLU A 677 2.51 14.67 1.15
C GLU A 677 2.88 15.81 2.10
N LEU A 678 2.74 17.05 1.66
CA LEU A 678 3.07 18.23 2.47
C LEU A 678 2.18 18.36 3.71
N THR A 679 0.87 18.17 3.58
CA THR A 679 -0.09 18.26 4.69
C THR A 679 0.13 17.14 5.68
N LYS A 680 0.42 15.92 5.21
CA LYS A 680 0.87 14.80 6.05
C LYS A 680 2.14 15.18 6.82
N GLN A 681 3.20 15.64 6.16
CA GLN A 681 4.47 16.02 6.81
C GLN A 681 4.30 17.15 7.84
N ILE A 682 3.47 18.16 7.55
CA ILE A 682 3.14 19.23 8.50
C ILE A 682 2.39 18.66 9.72
N SER A 683 1.41 17.78 9.51
CA SER A 683 0.66 17.15 10.61
C SER A 683 1.55 16.24 11.48
N GLU A 684 2.43 15.44 10.87
CA GLU A 684 3.39 14.62 11.60
C GLU A 684 4.42 15.47 12.36
N PHE A 685 4.84 16.61 11.81
CA PHE A 685 5.69 17.57 12.53
C PHE A 685 4.93 18.22 13.71
N ALA A 686 3.64 18.52 13.55
CA ALA A 686 2.79 19.02 14.62
C ALA A 686 2.64 18.00 15.76
N GLU A 687 2.39 16.74 15.43
CA GLU A 687 2.35 15.65 16.41
C GLU A 687 3.72 15.42 17.06
N ARG A 688 4.83 15.42 16.29
CA ARG A 688 6.20 15.32 16.82
C ARG A 688 6.52 16.49 17.77
N ALA A 689 6.18 17.72 17.41
CA ALA A 689 6.40 18.91 18.23
C ALA A 689 5.55 18.93 19.52
N LYS A 690 4.35 18.36 19.49
CA LYS A 690 3.50 18.19 20.69
C LYS A 690 3.96 17.04 21.59
N SER A 691 4.32 15.91 21.00
CA SER A 691 4.67 14.68 21.72
C SER A 691 6.07 14.73 22.34
N GLN A 692 7.03 15.32 21.63
CA GLN A 692 8.44 15.41 22.07
C GLN A 692 8.74 16.67 22.90
N LEU A 693 7.75 17.52 23.19
CA LEU A 693 7.96 18.74 23.97
C LEU A 693 8.45 18.38 25.39
N PRO A 694 9.62 18.88 25.85
CA PRO A 694 10.13 18.60 27.18
C PRO A 694 9.13 18.98 28.29
N LEU A 695 8.91 18.06 29.25
CA LEU A 695 7.93 18.21 30.35
C LEU A 695 8.12 19.49 31.20
N ARG A 696 9.32 20.08 31.18
CA ARG A 696 9.65 21.36 31.81
C ARG A 696 8.94 22.56 31.15
N LEU A 697 8.57 22.45 29.89
CA LEU A 697 7.90 23.51 29.10
C LEU A 697 6.37 23.44 29.20
N GLU A 698 5.79 22.24 29.25
CA GLU A 698 4.33 22.00 29.21
C GLU A 698 3.55 22.79 30.26
N ASN A 699 4.11 22.96 31.47
CA ASN A 699 3.35 23.34 32.65
C ASN A 699 3.33 24.84 32.98
N SER A 700 4.11 25.68 32.28
CA SER A 700 4.25 27.11 32.68
C SER A 700 4.65 28.11 31.60
N HIS A 701 4.98 27.71 30.37
CA HIS A 701 5.59 28.64 29.40
C HIS A 701 4.67 29.07 28.25
N ASP A 702 4.22 30.32 28.36
CA ASP A 702 3.56 31.14 27.34
C ASP A 702 4.14 31.02 25.92
N LEU A 703 5.45 30.75 25.79
CA LEU A 703 6.14 30.62 24.51
C LEU A 703 6.02 29.24 23.90
N ALA A 704 6.05 28.18 24.70
CA ALA A 704 5.77 26.82 24.22
C ALA A 704 4.33 26.74 23.68
N ASN A 705 3.37 27.32 24.41
CA ASN A 705 1.98 27.43 23.96
C ASN A 705 1.83 28.24 22.66
N LYS A 706 2.58 29.34 22.49
CA LYS A 706 2.56 30.13 21.24
C LYS A 706 3.21 29.39 20.06
N PHE A 707 4.31 28.67 20.30
CA PHE A 707 4.95 27.82 19.30
C PHE A 707 3.99 26.71 18.83
N LEU A 708 3.35 25.99 19.76
CA LEU A 708 2.35 24.98 19.44
C LEU A 708 1.12 25.58 18.71
N GLN A 709 0.63 26.74 19.14
CA GLN A 709 -0.47 27.44 18.46
C GLN A 709 -0.10 27.79 17.01
N GLN A 710 1.10 28.30 16.75
CA GLN A 710 1.53 28.64 15.39
C GLN A 710 1.72 27.41 14.49
N ILE A 711 2.02 26.25 15.06
CA ILE A 711 2.07 24.99 14.33
C ILE A 711 0.66 24.49 14.00
N ASP A 712 -0.28 24.59 14.94
CA ASP A 712 -1.69 24.24 14.69
C ASP A 712 -2.33 25.17 13.67
N GLU A 713 -1.97 26.46 13.68
CA GLU A 713 -2.34 27.42 12.64
C GLU A 713 -1.76 27.04 11.26
N LEU A 714 -0.57 26.43 11.19
CA LEU A 714 0.05 25.97 9.94
C LEU A 714 -0.58 24.65 9.42
N ASP A 715 -0.84 23.69 10.31
CA ASP A 715 -1.55 22.43 10.01
C ASP A 715 -2.98 22.69 9.50
N VAL A 716 -3.70 23.65 10.10
CA VAL A 716 -5.01 24.08 9.60
C VAL A 716 -4.94 24.72 8.22
N THR A 717 -3.93 25.54 7.92
CA THR A 717 -3.76 26.13 6.56
C THR A 717 -3.38 25.07 5.51
N ALA A 718 -2.60 24.07 5.89
CA ALA A 718 -2.24 22.97 5.00
C ALA A 718 -3.50 22.19 4.56
N ARG A 719 -4.31 21.75 5.53
CA ARG A 719 -5.60 21.07 5.27
C ARG A 719 -6.59 21.95 4.51
N GLN A 720 -6.63 23.26 4.77
CA GLN A 720 -7.43 24.19 3.98
C GLN A 720 -6.94 24.28 2.52
N SER A 721 -5.64 24.08 2.26
CA SER A 721 -5.08 24.05 0.90
C SER A 721 -5.46 22.77 0.17
N GLU A 722 -5.39 21.62 0.84
CA GLU A 722 -5.90 20.32 0.36
C GLU A 722 -7.41 20.41 0.03
N GLU A 723 -8.21 20.92 0.98
CA GLU A 723 -9.65 21.17 0.81
C GLU A 723 -9.98 22.14 -0.34
N THR A 724 -9.16 23.15 -0.59
CA THR A 724 -9.34 24.08 -1.72
C THR A 724 -8.89 23.44 -3.03
N LEU A 725 -7.86 22.60 -3.02
CA LEU A 725 -7.42 21.85 -4.20
C LEU A 725 -8.52 20.91 -4.68
N GLN A 726 -9.07 20.09 -3.79
CA GLN A 726 -10.14 19.15 -4.13
C GLN A 726 -11.36 19.87 -4.74
N LYS A 727 -11.69 21.07 -4.24
CA LYS A 727 -12.72 21.94 -4.83
C LYS A 727 -12.28 22.47 -6.20
N TRP A 728 -11.05 22.95 -6.35
CA TRP A 728 -10.55 23.47 -7.63
C TRP A 728 -10.48 22.41 -8.73
N MET A 729 -10.14 21.15 -8.41
CA MET A 729 -10.17 20.04 -9.36
C MET A 729 -11.60 19.70 -9.81
N GLN A 730 -12.62 19.97 -8.98
CA GLN A 730 -14.03 19.77 -9.33
C GLN A 730 -14.65 20.97 -10.09
N THR A 731 -14.22 22.20 -9.80
CA THR A 731 -14.81 23.43 -10.36
C THR A 731 -14.06 23.98 -11.58
N ALA A 732 -12.75 23.73 -11.66
CA ALA A 732 -11.78 24.44 -12.50
C ALA A 732 -11.84 25.99 -12.38
N GLU A 733 -12.44 26.54 -11.32
CA GLU A 733 -12.65 27.98 -11.19
C GLU A 733 -11.34 28.75 -10.90
N ALA A 734 -11.11 29.84 -11.64
CA ALA A 734 -9.98 30.74 -11.41
C ALA A 734 -10.01 31.41 -10.01
N SER A 735 -11.19 31.45 -9.38
CA SER A 735 -11.43 31.83 -7.98
C SER A 735 -10.56 31.02 -7.02
N ASP A 736 -10.59 29.70 -7.20
CA ASP A 736 -10.00 28.73 -6.27
C ASP A 736 -8.48 28.64 -6.48
N ALA A 737 -8.02 28.76 -7.72
CA ALA A 737 -6.60 28.91 -8.04
C ALA A 737 -5.97 30.17 -7.40
N GLU A 738 -6.69 31.30 -7.36
CA GLU A 738 -6.21 32.50 -6.66
C GLU A 738 -6.27 32.35 -5.12
N LEU A 739 -7.14 31.47 -4.61
CA LEU A 739 -7.26 31.14 -3.19
C LEU A 739 -6.10 30.21 -2.76
N LEU A 740 -5.81 29.15 -3.51
CA LEU A 740 -4.63 28.28 -3.32
C LEU A 740 -3.33 29.09 -3.26
N ARG A 741 -3.15 30.04 -4.18
CA ARG A 741 -1.96 30.92 -4.15
C ARG A 741 -1.88 31.70 -2.83
N LYS A 742 -2.98 32.30 -2.37
CA LYS A 742 -3.04 33.02 -1.07
C LYS A 742 -2.79 32.11 0.13
N LEU A 743 -3.24 30.85 0.09
CA LEU A 743 -2.95 29.88 1.16
C LEU A 743 -1.48 29.48 1.17
N SER A 744 -0.84 29.24 0.01
CA SER A 744 0.61 28.97 -0.03
C SER A 744 1.45 30.14 0.50
N GLU A 745 1.08 31.39 0.16
CA GLU A 745 1.70 32.61 0.71
C GLU A 745 1.48 32.73 2.24
N LEU A 746 0.31 32.28 2.74
CA LEU A 746 0.01 32.22 4.18
C LEU A 746 0.85 31.16 4.90
N MET A 747 0.99 29.95 4.33
CA MET A 747 1.81 28.86 4.88
C MET A 747 3.28 29.28 5.04
N GLN A 748 3.87 29.92 4.03
CA GLN A 748 5.23 30.49 4.14
C GLN A 748 5.33 31.50 5.30
N SER A 749 4.33 32.38 5.45
CA SER A 749 4.32 33.38 6.53
C SER A 749 4.17 32.77 7.93
N GLN A 750 3.43 31.66 8.03
CA GLN A 750 3.21 30.90 9.27
C GLN A 750 4.44 30.04 9.63
N GLN A 751 5.07 29.36 8.67
CA GLN A 751 6.36 28.66 8.85
C GLN A 751 7.41 29.63 9.40
N ALA A 752 7.52 30.82 8.81
CA ALA A 752 8.44 31.85 9.30
C ALA A 752 8.02 32.36 10.70
N GLY A 753 6.75 32.25 11.08
CA GLY A 753 6.24 32.45 12.43
C GLY A 753 6.74 31.40 13.43
N VAL A 754 6.55 30.11 13.11
CA VAL A 754 7.02 28.95 13.90
C VAL A 754 8.54 29.01 14.09
N ARG A 755 9.30 29.33 13.03
CA ARG A 755 10.76 29.46 13.10
C ARG A 755 11.18 30.52 14.12
N ARG A 756 10.52 31.69 14.11
CA ARG A 756 10.80 32.79 15.06
C ARG A 756 10.42 32.47 16.51
N SER A 757 9.36 31.69 16.76
CA SER A 757 9.04 31.26 18.12
C SER A 757 9.95 30.14 18.62
N LEU A 758 10.40 29.25 17.72
CA LEU A 758 11.38 28.21 18.01
C LEU A 758 12.77 28.79 18.33
N ASP A 759 13.27 29.72 17.52
CA ASP A 759 14.54 30.42 17.78
C ASP A 759 14.48 31.23 19.10
N ARG A 760 13.33 31.81 19.41
CA ARG A 760 13.10 32.47 20.71
C ARG A 760 13.07 31.47 21.87
N LEU A 761 12.50 30.27 21.67
CA LEU A 761 12.50 29.21 22.68
C LEU A 761 13.93 28.75 22.98
N GLY A 762 14.77 28.56 21.95
CA GLY A 762 16.20 28.27 22.14
C GLY A 762 16.93 29.37 22.93
N PHE A 763 16.67 30.64 22.62
CA PHE A 763 17.30 31.77 23.30
C PHE A 763 16.86 31.94 24.77
N GLU A 764 15.57 31.80 25.09
CA GLU A 764 15.10 31.94 26.48
C GLU A 764 15.43 30.73 27.37
N PHE A 765 15.89 29.61 26.77
CA PHE A 765 16.31 28.38 27.46
C PHE A 765 17.78 28.00 27.21
N GLU A 766 18.60 28.97 26.78
CA GLU A 766 20.04 28.80 26.56
C GLU A 766 20.73 28.27 27.83
N GLY A 767 21.33 27.07 27.74
CA GLY A 767 21.93 26.37 28.86
C GLY A 767 21.08 25.28 29.53
N THR A 768 19.88 24.98 29.02
CA THR A 768 19.16 23.73 29.35
C THR A 768 19.26 22.72 28.21
N GLU A 769 20.16 21.75 28.36
CA GLU A 769 20.59 20.77 27.35
C GLU A 769 19.42 20.09 26.64
N ASP A 770 18.46 19.52 27.39
CA ASP A 770 17.28 18.83 26.89
C ASP A 770 16.23 19.76 26.21
N VAL A 771 16.35 21.09 26.34
CA VAL A 771 15.56 22.06 25.55
C VAL A 771 16.33 22.52 24.31
N THR A 772 17.65 22.71 24.40
CA THR A 772 18.47 23.05 23.22
C THR A 772 18.48 21.92 22.20
N GLU A 773 18.64 20.67 22.62
CA GLU A 773 18.59 19.50 21.73
C GLU A 773 17.21 19.39 21.05
N TYR A 774 16.12 19.58 21.80
CA TYR A 774 14.77 19.64 21.26
C TYR A 774 14.62 20.77 20.22
N VAL A 775 15.08 21.98 20.54
CA VAL A 775 14.97 23.15 19.66
C VAL A 775 15.74 22.94 18.35
N ASP A 776 16.95 22.41 18.43
CA ASP A 776 17.81 22.22 17.25
C ASP A 776 17.27 21.09 16.35
N ASN A 777 16.81 19.98 16.94
CA ASN A 777 16.10 18.91 16.21
C ASN A 777 14.81 19.41 15.53
N ARG A 778 13.99 20.20 16.24
CA ARG A 778 12.79 20.83 15.64
C ARG A 778 13.17 21.83 14.54
N ARG A 779 14.33 22.52 14.62
CA ARG A 779 14.76 23.50 13.61
C ARG A 779 15.17 22.80 12.30
N LEU A 780 15.87 21.67 12.39
CA LEU A 780 16.22 20.86 11.22
C LEU A 780 14.98 20.34 10.50
N GLU A 781 14.02 19.75 11.23
CA GLU A 781 12.76 19.29 10.63
C GLU A 781 11.92 20.44 10.04
N LEU A 782 11.92 21.62 10.68
CA LEU A 782 11.24 22.82 10.18
C LEU A 782 11.93 23.45 8.95
N GLN A 783 13.21 23.16 8.71
CA GLN A 783 13.91 23.55 7.49
C GLN A 783 13.46 22.69 6.30
N GLY A 784 13.46 21.35 6.44
CA GLY A 784 12.93 20.48 5.38
C GLY A 784 11.46 20.75 5.05
N LEU A 785 10.64 21.09 6.05
CA LEU A 785 9.28 21.62 5.80
C LEU A 785 9.27 22.97 5.08
N GLN A 786 10.25 23.84 5.30
CA GLN A 786 10.34 25.09 4.55
C GLN A 786 10.54 24.81 3.06
N ASP A 787 11.48 23.93 2.73
CA ASP A 787 11.84 23.63 1.35
C ASP A 787 10.66 22.96 0.61
N LEU A 788 9.88 22.12 1.29
CA LEU A 788 8.62 21.56 0.75
C LEU A 788 7.51 22.63 0.58
N ILE A 789 7.35 23.58 1.52
CA ILE A 789 6.36 24.67 1.41
C ILE A 789 6.75 25.66 0.30
N ASP A 790 8.04 25.99 0.18
CA ASP A 790 8.57 26.88 -0.84
C ASP A 790 8.45 26.22 -2.24
N ASN A 791 8.71 24.91 -2.35
CA ASN A 791 8.43 24.11 -3.55
C ASN A 791 6.93 24.15 -3.92
N TRP A 792 6.04 23.84 -2.98
CA TRP A 792 4.59 23.88 -3.19
C TRP A 792 4.10 25.25 -3.68
N HIS A 793 4.62 26.34 -3.10
CA HIS A 793 4.31 27.69 -3.58
C HIS A 793 4.75 27.92 -5.04
N GLN A 794 5.91 27.42 -5.48
CA GLN A 794 6.30 27.51 -6.89
C GLN A 794 5.50 26.55 -7.80
N ILE A 795 5.06 25.39 -7.31
CA ILE A 795 4.13 24.49 -8.03
C ILE A 795 2.80 25.20 -8.29
N VAL A 796 2.14 25.74 -7.25
CA VAL A 796 0.89 26.51 -7.38
C VAL A 796 1.06 27.72 -8.29
N LYS A 797 2.19 28.42 -8.20
CA LYS A 797 2.47 29.57 -9.06
C LYS A 797 2.69 29.20 -10.52
N SER A 798 3.57 28.25 -10.83
CA SER A 798 3.82 27.77 -12.20
C SER A 798 2.57 27.14 -12.83
N THR A 799 1.75 26.49 -12.00
CA THR A 799 0.37 26.07 -12.28
C THR A 799 -0.50 27.23 -12.76
N THR A 800 -0.61 28.32 -11.99
CA THR A 800 -1.38 29.51 -12.40
C THR A 800 -0.82 30.24 -13.63
N GLU A 801 0.46 30.05 -13.95
CA GLU A 801 1.12 30.60 -15.14
C GLU A 801 0.98 29.72 -16.39
N LYS A 802 0.35 28.53 -16.31
CA LYS A 802 0.35 27.48 -17.36
C LYS A 802 1.75 27.14 -17.90
N ASN A 803 2.76 27.10 -17.03
CA ASN A 803 4.16 27.03 -17.45
C ASN A 803 4.83 25.70 -17.08
N TYR A 804 4.64 24.68 -17.92
CA TYR A 804 5.25 23.35 -17.77
C TYR A 804 6.77 23.39 -17.52
N SER A 805 7.52 24.26 -18.22
CA SER A 805 8.97 24.34 -18.06
C SER A 805 9.40 24.83 -16.68
N ARG A 806 8.54 25.57 -15.97
CA ARG A 806 8.78 25.99 -14.57
C ARG A 806 8.38 24.91 -13.58
N LEU A 807 7.31 24.16 -13.86
CA LEU A 807 6.80 23.06 -13.05
C LEU A 807 7.85 21.94 -12.97
N ALA A 808 8.24 21.38 -14.12
CA ALA A 808 9.29 20.36 -14.21
C ALA A 808 10.64 20.83 -13.64
N ASN A 809 10.94 22.14 -13.68
CA ASN A 809 12.13 22.69 -13.01
C ASN A 809 12.04 22.60 -11.48
N GLN A 810 10.85 22.72 -10.88
CA GLN A 810 10.70 22.59 -9.43
C GLN A 810 10.94 21.14 -8.99
N ASP A 811 10.35 20.19 -9.71
CA ASP A 811 10.55 18.75 -9.46
C ASP A 811 12.02 18.38 -9.55
N GLN A 812 12.69 18.83 -10.61
CA GLN A 812 14.11 18.58 -10.82
C GLN A 812 15.00 19.30 -9.80
N ILE A 813 14.61 20.49 -9.31
CA ILE A 813 15.30 21.17 -8.19
C ILE A 813 15.15 20.36 -6.90
N ARG A 814 13.93 19.91 -6.54
CA ARG A 814 13.70 19.04 -5.38
C ARG A 814 14.57 17.79 -5.47
N LEU A 815 14.53 17.09 -6.60
CA LEU A 815 15.32 15.89 -6.85
C LEU A 815 16.84 16.14 -6.76
N THR A 816 17.31 17.30 -7.24
CA THR A 816 18.73 17.69 -7.12
C THR A 816 19.14 17.89 -5.67
N ILE A 817 18.28 18.49 -4.83
CA ILE A 817 18.54 18.68 -3.39
C ILE A 817 18.54 17.33 -2.68
N GLU A 818 17.53 16.48 -2.90
CA GLU A 818 17.48 15.13 -2.32
C GLU A 818 18.70 14.27 -2.74
N THR A 819 19.21 14.44 -3.97
CA THR A 819 20.42 13.77 -4.47
C THR A 819 21.71 14.36 -3.84
N GLU A 820 21.76 15.66 -3.59
CA GLU A 820 22.87 16.32 -2.87
C GLU A 820 22.92 15.90 -1.39
N ASP A 821 21.78 15.78 -0.72
CA ASP A 821 21.69 15.29 0.66
C ASP A 821 22.11 13.82 0.77
N LEU A 822 21.71 12.97 -0.18
CA LEU A 822 22.21 11.59 -0.28
C LEU A 822 23.72 11.55 -0.55
N ARG A 823 24.22 12.40 -1.47
CA ARG A 823 25.66 12.54 -1.75
C ARG A 823 26.44 12.99 -0.52
N SER A 824 25.85 13.84 0.34
CA SER A 824 26.47 14.26 1.60
C SER A 824 26.50 13.13 2.63
N GLN A 825 25.42 12.36 2.79
CA GLN A 825 25.41 11.14 3.63
C GLN A 825 26.46 10.12 3.15
N MET A 826 26.63 9.96 1.84
CA MET A 826 27.64 9.06 1.26
C MET A 826 29.11 9.47 1.51
N GLN A 827 29.38 10.66 2.07
CA GLN A 827 30.76 11.07 2.38
C GLN A 827 31.35 10.25 3.54
N GLY A 828 30.57 9.99 4.59
CA GLY A 828 30.99 9.30 5.83
C GLY A 828 31.19 7.79 5.71
N ILE A 829 30.55 7.13 4.73
CA ILE A 829 30.57 5.66 4.52
C ILE A 829 31.97 5.04 4.64
N GLU A 830 33.00 5.76 4.19
CA GLU A 830 34.39 5.32 4.19
C GLU A 830 34.98 5.22 5.60
N GLU A 831 34.78 6.25 6.43
CA GLU A 831 35.21 6.28 7.83
C GLU A 831 34.39 5.31 8.68
N ASP A 832 33.08 5.21 8.41
CA ASP A 832 32.16 4.28 9.08
C ASP A 832 32.49 2.80 8.78
N LEU A 833 32.83 2.48 7.52
CA LEU A 833 33.27 1.13 7.13
C LEU A 833 34.66 0.81 7.66
N GLU A 834 35.63 1.75 7.64
CA GLU A 834 36.93 1.53 8.26
C GLU A 834 36.76 1.20 9.75
N LEU A 835 35.92 1.96 10.45
CA LEU A 835 35.57 1.74 11.85
C LEU A 835 34.85 0.39 12.09
N GLN A 836 34.04 -0.10 11.15
CA GLN A 836 33.42 -1.43 11.22
C GLN A 836 34.45 -2.55 10.98
N PHE A 837 35.28 -2.47 9.94
CA PHE A 837 36.31 -3.47 9.66
C PHE A 837 37.32 -3.60 10.81
N GLN A 838 37.70 -2.48 11.44
CA GLN A 838 38.54 -2.47 12.64
C GLN A 838 37.85 -3.13 13.86
N GLN A 839 36.52 -3.09 13.96
CA GLN A 839 35.74 -3.69 15.06
C GLN A 839 35.38 -5.17 14.85
N GLU A 840 35.05 -5.58 13.62
CA GLU A 840 34.56 -6.93 13.32
C GLU A 840 35.64 -7.88 12.80
N ALA A 841 36.57 -7.39 11.99
CA ALA A 841 37.62 -8.19 11.35
C ALA A 841 39.02 -7.97 11.94
N GLU A 842 39.21 -6.95 12.78
CA GLU A 842 40.52 -6.47 13.27
C GLU A 842 41.48 -6.09 12.10
N THR A 843 40.93 -5.63 10.96
CA THR A 843 41.67 -5.21 9.76
C THR A 843 41.34 -3.78 9.32
N ASP A 844 42.26 -3.14 8.60
CA ASP A 844 42.00 -1.90 7.85
C ASP A 844 41.02 -2.14 6.68
N LEU A 845 40.42 -1.07 6.14
CA LEU A 845 39.50 -1.15 4.99
C LEU A 845 40.23 -1.64 3.71
N PRO A 846 39.74 -2.67 2.99
CA PRO A 846 40.37 -3.13 1.75
C PRO A 846 40.37 -2.06 0.64
N GLU A 847 41.51 -1.91 -0.05
CA GLU A 847 41.72 -0.94 -1.13
C GLU A 847 40.67 -1.08 -2.26
N GLU A 848 40.22 -2.31 -2.57
CA GLU A 848 39.13 -2.56 -3.53
C GLU A 848 37.79 -1.93 -3.12
N ILE A 849 37.50 -1.82 -1.82
CA ILE A 849 36.27 -1.19 -1.31
C ILE A 849 36.43 0.33 -1.30
N ALA A 850 37.59 0.85 -0.89
CA ALA A 850 37.88 2.29 -0.95
C ALA A 850 37.78 2.83 -2.39
N ASP A 851 38.35 2.13 -3.38
CA ASP A 851 38.23 2.47 -4.81
C ASP A 851 36.76 2.49 -5.29
N LEU A 852 35.93 1.54 -4.85
CA LEU A 852 34.50 1.50 -5.17
C LEU A 852 33.72 2.66 -4.52
N ILE A 853 34.04 3.01 -3.26
CA ILE A 853 33.46 4.17 -2.56
C ILE A 853 33.86 5.48 -3.26
N HIS A 854 35.13 5.63 -3.63
CA HIS A 854 35.62 6.78 -4.40
C HIS A 854 34.96 6.89 -5.78
N ALA A 855 34.77 5.77 -6.48
CA ALA A 855 34.06 5.73 -7.76
C ALA A 855 32.58 6.13 -7.60
N LEU A 856 31.88 5.60 -6.59
CA LEU A 856 30.50 5.94 -6.26
C LEU A 856 30.36 7.44 -5.93
N LYS A 857 31.21 7.98 -5.05
CA LYS A 857 31.25 9.41 -4.69
C LYS A 857 31.39 10.30 -5.94
N ARG A 858 32.17 9.86 -6.94
CA ARG A 858 32.39 10.57 -8.22
C ARG A 858 31.23 10.42 -9.22
N GLU A 859 30.57 9.28 -9.31
CA GLU A 859 29.34 9.16 -10.11
C GLU A 859 28.22 10.01 -9.49
N MET A 860 28.08 10.05 -8.16
CA MET A 860 27.13 10.95 -7.48
C MET A 860 27.43 12.44 -7.73
N GLU A 861 28.71 12.84 -7.73
CA GLU A 861 29.11 14.18 -8.20
C GLU A 861 28.66 14.42 -9.65
N SER A 862 28.85 13.44 -10.53
CA SER A 862 28.46 13.53 -11.94
C SER A 862 26.94 13.65 -12.12
N ILE A 863 26.14 12.90 -11.36
CA ILE A 863 24.67 13.02 -11.32
C ILE A 863 24.29 14.45 -10.94
N THR A 864 24.74 14.94 -9.78
CA THR A 864 24.38 16.29 -9.28
C THR A 864 24.75 17.40 -10.28
N LEU A 865 25.91 17.31 -10.96
CA LEU A 865 26.30 18.26 -12.01
C LEU A 865 25.41 18.18 -13.26
N VAL A 866 25.00 16.99 -13.68
CA VAL A 866 24.09 16.81 -14.83
C VAL A 866 22.68 17.30 -14.48
N GLN A 867 22.18 17.02 -13.27
CA GLN A 867 20.89 17.52 -12.77
C GLN A 867 20.88 19.05 -12.69
N GLN A 868 21.91 19.68 -12.10
CA GLN A 868 22.09 21.15 -12.10
C GLN A 868 22.18 21.73 -13.52
N SER A 869 22.70 20.98 -14.49
CA SER A 869 22.69 21.41 -15.89
C SER A 869 21.30 21.32 -16.52
N SER A 870 20.44 20.38 -16.08
CA SER A 870 19.07 20.21 -16.58
C SER A 870 18.11 21.27 -16.03
N THR A 871 18.20 21.64 -14.74
CA THR A 871 17.39 22.72 -14.15
C THR A 871 17.62 24.05 -14.88
N PHE A 872 18.88 24.37 -15.20
CA PHE A 872 19.22 25.54 -16.02
C PHE A 872 18.59 25.49 -17.44
N ARG A 873 18.44 24.31 -18.04
CA ARG A 873 17.75 24.16 -19.35
C ARG A 873 16.24 24.31 -19.22
N LEU A 874 15.64 23.79 -18.15
CA LEU A 874 14.21 23.93 -17.86
C LEU A 874 13.84 25.39 -17.56
N GLU A 875 14.65 26.10 -16.77
CA GLU A 875 14.53 27.56 -16.55
C GLU A 875 14.65 28.34 -17.87
N ALA A 876 15.61 27.97 -18.73
CA ALA A 876 15.79 28.55 -20.06
C ALA A 876 14.73 28.10 -21.10
N GLN A 877 13.75 27.28 -20.70
CA GLN A 877 12.67 26.70 -21.53
C GLN A 877 13.17 25.81 -22.69
N GLN A 878 14.39 25.26 -22.58
CA GLN A 878 15.05 24.43 -23.59
C GLN A 878 14.74 22.94 -23.39
N LEU A 879 13.46 22.59 -23.43
CA LEU A 879 12.94 21.26 -23.01
C LEU A 879 13.70 20.06 -23.61
N VAL A 880 14.01 20.06 -24.91
CA VAL A 880 14.78 18.97 -25.56
C VAL A 880 16.20 18.85 -24.99
N GLN A 881 16.87 19.98 -24.70
CA GLN A 881 18.20 19.97 -24.07
C GLN A 881 18.16 19.67 -22.56
N ALA A 882 16.98 19.76 -21.94
CA ALA A 882 16.77 19.23 -20.59
C ALA A 882 16.60 17.71 -20.65
N GLU A 883 15.79 17.18 -21.58
CA GLU A 883 15.58 15.75 -21.82
C GLU A 883 16.90 15.01 -22.09
N ASP A 884 17.76 15.55 -22.97
CA ASP A 884 19.15 15.08 -23.18
C ASP A 884 19.95 14.92 -21.88
N ARG A 885 19.67 15.75 -20.87
CA ARG A 885 20.37 15.76 -19.57
C ARG A 885 19.70 14.88 -18.54
N LEU A 886 18.37 14.76 -18.55
CA LEU A 886 17.68 13.80 -17.68
C LEU A 886 18.07 12.37 -18.06
N ASN A 887 18.10 12.05 -19.36
CA ASN A 887 18.55 10.76 -19.86
C ASN A 887 20.03 10.47 -19.49
N ALA A 888 20.91 11.48 -19.58
CA ALA A 888 22.29 11.33 -19.12
C ALA A 888 22.39 11.13 -17.59
N ALA A 889 21.49 11.72 -16.79
CA ALA A 889 21.43 11.50 -15.35
C ALA A 889 20.99 10.06 -15.02
N LEU A 890 20.02 9.49 -15.76
CA LEU A 890 19.60 8.09 -15.62
C LEU A 890 20.77 7.12 -15.84
N GLU A 891 21.58 7.33 -16.88
CA GLU A 891 22.77 6.50 -17.09
C GLU A 891 23.75 6.56 -15.89
N HIS A 892 23.91 7.74 -15.27
CA HIS A 892 24.78 7.89 -14.10
C HIS A 892 24.15 7.29 -12.83
N PHE A 893 22.83 7.36 -12.65
CA PHE A 893 22.13 6.65 -11.57
C PHE A 893 22.31 5.13 -11.71
N ALA A 894 22.08 4.55 -12.89
CA ALA A 894 22.30 3.13 -13.15
C ALA A 894 23.75 2.70 -12.82
N ARG A 895 24.76 3.49 -13.22
CA ARG A 895 26.16 3.26 -12.86
C ARG A 895 26.41 3.37 -11.34
N ALA A 896 25.81 4.33 -10.66
CA ALA A 896 25.91 4.47 -9.21
C ALA A 896 25.26 3.29 -8.48
N GLU A 897 24.12 2.79 -8.95
CA GLU A 897 23.46 1.58 -8.42
C GLU A 897 24.32 0.32 -8.61
N GLU A 898 24.90 0.12 -9.79
CA GLU A 898 25.84 -0.98 -10.07
C GLU A 898 27.07 -0.92 -9.14
N LEU A 899 27.67 0.26 -8.95
CA LEU A 899 28.80 0.48 -8.04
C LEU A 899 28.41 0.24 -6.57
N PHE A 900 27.23 0.69 -6.14
CA PHE A 900 26.75 0.48 -4.77
C PHE A 900 26.51 -1.01 -4.50
N ASP A 901 25.88 -1.74 -5.42
CA ASP A 901 25.66 -3.18 -5.26
C ASP A 901 26.95 -4.01 -5.44
N ALA A 902 27.93 -3.55 -6.23
CA ALA A 902 29.28 -4.13 -6.24
C ALA A 902 29.99 -3.92 -4.90
N MET A 903 29.94 -2.71 -4.33
CA MET A 903 30.47 -2.37 -3.01
C MET A 903 29.83 -3.23 -1.91
N ARG A 904 28.49 -3.33 -1.85
CA ARG A 904 27.78 -4.18 -0.86
C ARG A 904 28.23 -5.64 -0.95
N ARG A 905 28.32 -6.20 -2.16
CA ARG A 905 28.79 -7.58 -2.38
C ARG A 905 30.24 -7.78 -1.91
N LYS A 906 31.12 -6.80 -2.16
CA LYS A 906 32.53 -6.81 -1.71
C LYS A 906 32.67 -6.69 -0.19
N VAL A 907 31.93 -5.79 0.45
CA VAL A 907 31.88 -5.68 1.93
C VAL A 907 31.40 -7.00 2.54
N ILE A 908 30.34 -7.61 1.98
CA ILE A 908 29.87 -8.94 2.39
C ILE A 908 30.95 -10.02 2.17
N GLU A 909 31.65 -10.03 1.04
CA GLU A 909 32.71 -11.00 0.74
C GLU A 909 33.79 -10.99 1.82
N TYR A 910 34.37 -9.83 2.14
CA TYR A 910 35.41 -9.70 3.16
C TYR A 910 34.90 -9.92 4.60
N LEU A 911 33.72 -9.40 4.98
CA LEU A 911 33.14 -9.63 6.30
C LEU A 911 32.66 -11.09 6.50
N ASP A 912 32.42 -11.83 5.41
CA ASP A 912 32.12 -13.27 5.48
C ASP A 912 33.38 -14.16 5.43
N GLU A 913 34.52 -13.64 4.94
CA GLU A 913 35.84 -14.28 5.08
C GLU A 913 36.44 -14.11 6.49
N ALA A 914 36.12 -13.02 7.18
CA ALA A 914 36.52 -12.82 8.58
C ALA A 914 36.03 -13.98 9.48
N GLU A 915 36.93 -14.51 10.32
CA GLU A 915 36.58 -15.52 11.33
C GLU A 915 35.73 -14.88 12.43
N VAL A 916 34.47 -15.32 12.57
CA VAL A 916 33.58 -14.81 13.63
C VAL A 916 34.12 -15.23 14.99
N ARG A 917 34.68 -14.25 15.71
CA ARG A 917 35.16 -14.38 17.09
C ARG A 917 34.11 -15.06 17.96
N ASN A 918 34.43 -16.26 18.45
CA ASN A 918 33.56 -17.01 19.35
C ASN A 918 33.26 -16.16 20.61
N PRO A 919 31.97 -15.94 20.96
CA PRO A 919 31.59 -15.03 22.03
C PRO A 919 31.87 -15.66 23.39
N ASN A 920 32.37 -14.84 24.31
CA ASN A 920 32.68 -15.23 25.68
C ASN A 920 31.43 -15.10 26.55
N ILE A 921 31.33 -15.88 27.63
CA ILE A 921 30.25 -15.74 28.62
C ILE A 921 30.28 -14.35 29.31
N ALA A 922 31.43 -13.68 29.29
CA ALA A 922 31.59 -12.30 29.73
C ALA A 922 30.89 -11.26 28.82
N ASP A 923 30.64 -11.60 27.55
CA ASP A 923 30.01 -10.71 26.58
C ASP A 923 28.46 -10.74 26.72
N LEU A 924 27.93 -11.70 27.50
CA LEU A 924 26.50 -11.83 27.85
C LEU A 924 26.11 -10.91 29.02
N GLU A 925 26.18 -9.60 28.77
CA GLU A 925 25.68 -8.57 29.66
C GLU A 925 24.14 -8.60 29.75
N ASP A 926 23.59 -8.39 30.96
CA ASP A 926 22.14 -8.38 31.17
C ASP A 926 21.47 -7.17 30.47
N PRO A 927 20.27 -7.36 29.90
CA PRO A 927 19.58 -6.30 29.17
C PRO A 927 18.96 -5.27 30.12
N THR A 928 19.48 -4.05 30.14
CA THR A 928 18.84 -2.93 30.83
C THR A 928 17.99 -2.10 29.86
N LEU A 929 16.85 -1.59 30.34
CA LEU A 929 15.99 -0.71 29.56
C LEU A 929 16.73 0.55 29.10
N ASP A 930 17.55 1.15 29.98
CA ASP A 930 18.35 2.34 29.67
C ASP A 930 19.30 2.12 28.49
N ARG A 931 19.97 0.95 28.43
CA ARG A 931 20.83 0.60 27.29
C ARG A 931 20.02 0.39 26.02
N PHE A 932 18.86 -0.23 26.13
CA PHE A 932 17.97 -0.46 24.99
C PHE A 932 17.44 0.86 24.42
N LEU A 933 17.03 1.81 25.27
CA LEU A 933 16.65 3.16 24.86
C LEU A 933 17.82 3.91 24.22
N ALA A 934 19.01 3.89 24.83
CA ALA A 934 20.21 4.47 24.23
C ALA A 934 20.61 3.80 22.90
N GLN A 935 20.28 2.52 22.68
CA GLN A 935 20.47 1.81 21.42
C GLN A 935 19.36 2.11 20.38
N LEU A 936 18.22 2.68 20.80
CA LEU A 936 17.21 3.27 19.90
C LEU A 936 17.53 4.71 19.52
N GLU A 937 18.19 5.46 20.39
CA GLU A 937 18.56 6.87 20.17
C GLU A 937 19.85 7.06 19.36
N ARG A 938 20.78 6.10 19.41
CA ARG A 938 21.94 6.06 18.49
C ARG A 938 21.49 5.91 17.04
N GLU A 939 22.33 6.33 16.10
CA GLU A 939 22.10 6.09 14.68
C GLU A 939 22.22 4.59 14.32
N PRO A 940 21.58 4.13 13.23
CA PRO A 940 21.80 2.77 12.73
C PRO A 940 23.28 2.55 12.37
N GLY A 941 23.81 1.37 12.69
CA GLY A 941 25.15 0.99 12.22
C GLY A 941 25.23 0.90 10.70
N ILE A 942 26.43 1.10 10.14
CA ILE A 942 26.66 1.24 8.70
C ILE A 942 26.13 0.06 7.86
N ASP A 943 26.18 -1.17 8.38
CA ASP A 943 25.49 -2.36 7.80
C ASP A 943 24.04 -2.04 7.38
N ALA A 944 23.25 -1.47 8.29
CA ALA A 944 21.84 -1.16 8.06
C ALA A 944 21.65 0.03 7.10
N LEU A 945 22.54 1.02 7.14
CA LEU A 945 22.56 2.13 6.18
C LEU A 945 22.90 1.64 4.76
N LEU A 946 23.82 0.68 4.61
CA LEU A 946 24.16 0.05 3.33
C LEU A 946 23.15 -1.03 2.91
N GLY A 947 22.14 -1.33 3.74
CA GLY A 947 21.17 -2.40 3.50
C GLY A 947 21.81 -3.79 3.47
N ILE A 948 22.96 -3.97 4.11
CA ILE A 948 23.64 -5.24 4.33
C ILE A 948 22.97 -5.92 5.53
N PRO A 949 22.46 -7.16 5.40
CA PRO A 949 21.90 -7.87 6.55
C PRO A 949 23.02 -8.37 7.48
N ASN A 950 22.67 -8.56 8.76
CA ASN A 950 23.53 -9.24 9.71
C ASN A 950 23.89 -10.65 9.19
N ARG A 951 25.16 -11.04 9.31
CA ARG A 951 25.63 -12.39 8.97
C ARG A 951 24.86 -13.44 9.80
N PRO A 952 24.08 -14.35 9.20
CA PRO A 952 23.22 -15.25 9.96
C PRO A 952 24.06 -16.22 10.80
N ARG A 953 23.86 -16.22 12.11
CA ARG A 953 24.58 -17.10 13.06
C ARG A 953 23.78 -18.37 13.34
N ASN A 954 24.46 -19.49 13.52
CA ASN A 954 23.86 -20.75 13.99
C ASN A 954 23.17 -20.59 15.35
N LEU A 955 23.76 -19.78 16.24
CA LEU A 955 23.06 -19.18 17.38
C LEU A 955 22.25 -17.98 16.88
N ARG A 956 20.94 -18.14 16.71
CA ARG A 956 20.00 -17.02 16.49
C ARG A 956 19.95 -16.13 17.73
N GLU A 957 20.89 -15.20 17.84
CA GLU A 957 20.92 -14.21 18.91
C GLU A 957 19.65 -13.36 18.90
N LEU A 958 19.16 -13.00 20.10
CA LEU A 958 18.05 -12.03 20.22
C LEU A 958 18.48 -10.61 19.83
N THR A 959 19.76 -10.41 19.54
CA THR A 959 20.36 -9.17 19.02
C THR A 959 20.01 -9.02 17.53
N ASP A 960 20.02 -10.14 16.78
CA ASP A 960 19.56 -10.18 15.39
C ASP A 960 18.04 -9.97 15.26
N LEU A 961 17.25 -10.07 16.33
CA LEU A 961 15.79 -9.90 16.24
C LEU A 961 15.34 -8.46 15.91
N PHE A 962 16.23 -7.48 16.04
CA PHE A 962 15.97 -6.07 15.68
C PHE A 962 16.54 -5.64 14.31
N THR A 963 17.48 -6.41 13.76
CA THR A 963 18.02 -6.24 12.38
C THR A 963 17.30 -7.20 11.44
N SER A 964 17.26 -8.50 11.76
CA SER A 964 16.25 -9.45 11.27
C SER A 964 14.90 -9.21 11.97
N ARG A 965 14.28 -8.06 11.66
CA ARG A 965 13.00 -7.56 12.23
C ARG A 965 11.83 -8.55 12.14
N GLY A 966 11.93 -9.59 11.29
CA GLY A 966 10.88 -10.58 11.07
C GLY A 966 10.42 -11.34 12.32
N SER A 967 11.26 -11.47 13.36
CA SER A 967 10.93 -12.29 14.55
C SER A 967 10.64 -11.51 15.84
N ALA A 968 11.11 -10.26 16.03
CA ALA A 968 10.73 -9.47 17.22
C ALA A 968 9.23 -9.12 17.22
N THR A 969 8.63 -9.01 16.03
CA THR A 969 7.17 -8.89 15.87
C THR A 969 6.40 -10.05 16.50
N SER A 970 6.98 -11.27 16.61
CA SER A 970 6.29 -12.43 17.18
C SER A 970 6.41 -12.53 18.72
N ASP A 971 7.49 -12.03 19.34
CA ASP A 971 7.51 -11.85 20.80
C ASP A 971 6.55 -10.72 21.25
N LEU A 972 6.39 -9.68 20.43
CA LEU A 972 5.43 -8.58 20.65
C LEU A 972 3.98 -9.01 20.33
N GLU A 973 3.80 -9.90 19.35
CA GLU A 973 2.57 -10.65 19.11
C GLU A 973 2.20 -11.50 20.34
N MET A 974 3.14 -12.24 20.95
CA MET A 974 2.87 -12.97 22.20
C MET A 974 2.53 -12.04 23.36
N ALA A 975 3.19 -10.89 23.52
CA ALA A 975 2.85 -9.91 24.56
C ALA A 975 1.42 -9.34 24.36
N ASN A 976 1.05 -9.04 23.11
CA ASN A 976 -0.31 -8.65 22.74
C ASN A 976 -1.31 -9.80 22.90
N GLN A 977 -0.98 -11.02 22.52
CA GLN A 977 -1.81 -12.21 22.75
C GLN A 977 -2.00 -12.45 24.25
N GLU A 978 -1.01 -12.24 25.11
CA GLU A 978 -1.18 -12.34 26.56
C GLU A 978 -2.04 -11.21 27.15
N SER A 979 -1.94 -9.99 26.62
CA SER A 979 -2.86 -8.89 26.97
C SER A 979 -4.30 -9.22 26.53
N ARG A 980 -4.47 -9.62 25.26
CA ARG A 980 -5.72 -10.15 24.70
C ARG A 980 -6.23 -11.36 25.48
N ASN A 981 -5.35 -12.22 26.01
CA ASN A 981 -5.72 -13.38 26.83
C ASN A 981 -6.17 -12.96 28.23
N ARG A 982 -5.58 -11.95 28.87
CA ARG A 982 -6.11 -11.38 30.13
C ARG A 982 -7.50 -10.76 29.93
N THR A 983 -7.71 -10.05 28.82
CA THR A 983 -9.03 -9.50 28.45
C THR A 983 -10.02 -10.62 28.13
N LYS A 984 -9.62 -11.62 27.33
CA LYS A 984 -10.40 -12.84 27.05
C LYS A 984 -10.64 -13.68 28.31
N GLU A 985 -9.76 -13.66 29.31
CA GLU A 985 -9.95 -14.34 30.60
C GLU A 985 -10.92 -13.59 31.52
N MET A 986 -10.91 -12.26 31.55
CA MET A 986 -11.96 -11.47 32.22
C MET A 986 -13.32 -11.72 31.57
N ILE A 987 -13.41 -11.58 30.24
CA ILE A 987 -14.63 -11.88 29.48
C ILE A 987 -15.05 -13.34 29.66
N GLN A 988 -14.12 -14.31 29.64
CA GLN A 988 -14.42 -15.71 29.95
C GLN A 988 -14.77 -15.94 31.43
N MET A 989 -14.37 -15.11 32.39
CA MET A 989 -14.82 -15.22 33.78
C MET A 989 -16.23 -14.68 33.98
N GLU A 990 -16.69 -13.76 33.14
CA GLU A 990 -18.11 -13.38 33.05
C GLU A 990 -18.91 -14.43 32.28
N GLN A 991 -18.42 -14.91 31.13
CA GLN A 991 -19.09 -15.95 30.33
C GLN A 991 -19.11 -17.32 31.05
N LYS A 992 -18.08 -17.72 31.80
CA LYS A 992 -18.10 -18.97 32.60
C LYS A 992 -19.01 -18.89 33.83
N LYS A 993 -19.43 -17.69 34.25
CA LYS A 993 -20.54 -17.51 35.21
C LYS A 993 -21.92 -17.69 34.58
N THR A 994 -22.04 -17.65 33.25
CA THR A 994 -23.31 -17.78 32.51
C THR A 994 -23.40 -19.01 31.61
N ALA A 995 -22.29 -19.70 31.32
CA ALA A 995 -22.19 -20.80 30.35
C ALA A 995 -21.65 -22.12 30.96
N GLN A 996 -22.32 -22.67 31.97
CA GLN A 996 -22.23 -24.10 32.30
C GLN A 996 -23.43 -24.88 31.71
N SER A 997 -23.63 -24.80 30.39
CA SER A 997 -24.63 -25.62 29.67
C SER A 997 -24.42 -25.64 28.15
N GLY A 998 -24.06 -26.80 27.59
CA GLY A 998 -24.26 -27.15 26.18
C GLY A 998 -23.17 -26.71 25.18
N GLN A 999 -22.83 -27.61 24.25
CA GLN A 999 -21.99 -27.38 23.06
C GLN A 999 -22.70 -27.90 21.80
N ASN A 1000 -22.15 -27.57 20.62
CA ASN A 1000 -22.40 -28.13 19.27
C ASN A 1000 -23.69 -27.70 18.55
N GLY A 1001 -23.65 -27.65 17.21
CA GLY A 1001 -24.83 -27.62 16.32
C GLY A 1001 -24.86 -26.51 15.27
N GLU A 1002 -24.27 -26.78 14.10
CA GLU A 1002 -24.22 -25.94 12.89
C GLU A 1002 -25.59 -25.64 12.21
N GLN A 1003 -25.66 -24.56 11.40
CA GLN A 1003 -26.82 -24.08 10.62
C GLN A 1003 -26.80 -24.47 9.09
N GLN A 1004 -27.37 -23.69 8.13
CA GLN A 1004 -27.60 -24.07 6.69
C GLN A 1004 -27.07 -23.06 5.60
N PRO A 1005 -27.38 -23.18 4.27
CA PRO A 1005 -26.88 -22.22 3.24
C PRO A 1005 -27.75 -21.87 1.98
N ASN A 1006 -27.30 -20.82 1.25
CA ASN A 1006 -27.39 -20.50 -0.21
C ASN A 1006 -28.63 -19.77 -0.84
N SER A 1007 -28.54 -18.98 -1.95
CA SER A 1007 -27.45 -18.22 -2.65
C SER A 1007 -27.93 -17.52 -3.97
N ARG A 1008 -27.29 -16.44 -4.47
CA ARG A 1008 -27.21 -15.99 -5.91
C ARG A 1008 -26.21 -14.80 -6.09
N GLU A 1009 -25.18 -14.87 -6.95
CA GLU A 1009 -25.06 -14.54 -8.41
C GLU A 1009 -24.95 -13.03 -8.79
N GLN A 1010 -23.86 -12.65 -9.50
CA GLN A 1010 -23.65 -11.34 -10.20
C GLN A 1010 -22.76 -11.50 -11.47
N GLU A 1011 -22.77 -10.51 -12.37
CA GLU A 1011 -22.16 -10.52 -13.73
C GLU A 1011 -20.77 -9.81 -13.81
N SER A 1012 -20.04 -9.99 -14.94
CA SER A 1012 -18.68 -9.46 -15.18
C SER A 1012 -18.61 -7.95 -15.44
N GLU A 1013 -17.48 -7.33 -15.07
CA GLU A 1013 -17.29 -5.87 -15.08
C GLU A 1013 -17.04 -5.26 -16.48
N GLU A 1014 -16.38 -5.98 -17.40
CA GLU A 1014 -16.20 -5.50 -18.80
C GLU A 1014 -17.55 -5.31 -19.51
N GLU A 1015 -18.52 -6.22 -19.28
CA GLU A 1015 -19.85 -6.10 -19.86
C GLU A 1015 -20.63 -4.90 -19.28
N ARG A 1016 -20.27 -4.43 -18.07
CA ARG A 1016 -20.82 -3.19 -17.49
C ARG A 1016 -20.30 -1.97 -18.25
N VAL A 1017 -18.98 -1.91 -18.53
CA VAL A 1017 -18.36 -0.78 -19.24
C VAL A 1017 -18.89 -0.65 -20.67
N GLU A 1018 -19.06 -1.76 -21.41
CA GLU A 1018 -19.68 -1.70 -22.74
C GLU A 1018 -21.16 -1.29 -22.69
N ARG A 1019 -21.94 -1.82 -21.74
CA ARG A 1019 -23.35 -1.42 -21.53
C ARG A 1019 -23.46 0.07 -21.18
N GLU A 1020 -22.60 0.61 -20.31
CA GLU A 1020 -22.62 2.03 -19.91
C GLU A 1020 -22.22 2.96 -21.07
N GLN A 1021 -21.19 2.62 -21.86
CA GLN A 1021 -20.86 3.40 -23.07
C GLN A 1021 -21.98 3.34 -24.13
N ALA A 1022 -22.66 2.20 -24.28
CA ALA A 1022 -23.81 2.07 -25.17
C ALA A 1022 -25.01 2.92 -24.69
N GLU A 1023 -25.29 2.94 -23.38
CA GLU A 1023 -26.35 3.79 -22.81
C GLU A 1023 -26.05 5.29 -22.92
N GLN A 1024 -24.81 5.72 -22.71
CA GLN A 1024 -24.41 7.12 -22.87
C GLN A 1024 -24.63 7.59 -24.32
N ARG A 1025 -24.10 6.83 -25.30
CA ARG A 1025 -24.32 7.12 -26.73
C ARG A 1025 -25.80 7.09 -27.12
N MET A 1026 -26.62 6.23 -26.50
CA MET A 1026 -28.07 6.21 -26.71
C MET A 1026 -28.74 7.47 -26.16
N LYS A 1027 -28.37 7.93 -24.96
CA LYS A 1027 -28.88 9.17 -24.36
C LYS A 1027 -28.51 10.40 -25.20
N GLU A 1028 -27.27 10.49 -25.66
CA GLU A 1028 -26.81 11.57 -26.54
C GLU A 1028 -27.59 11.62 -27.86
N MET A 1029 -27.73 10.49 -28.56
CA MET A 1029 -28.55 10.42 -29.79
C MET A 1029 -30.01 10.80 -29.55
N LEU A 1030 -30.59 10.43 -28.40
CA LEU A 1030 -31.94 10.83 -28.03
C LEU A 1030 -32.04 12.36 -27.81
N ASP A 1031 -31.12 12.97 -27.06
CA ASP A 1031 -31.11 14.42 -26.83
C ASP A 1031 -30.81 15.23 -28.10
N GLU A 1032 -29.90 14.78 -28.97
CA GLU A 1032 -29.69 15.39 -30.28
C GLU A 1032 -30.93 15.29 -31.17
N SER A 1033 -31.60 14.13 -31.20
CA SER A 1033 -32.83 13.97 -31.97
C SER A 1033 -33.93 14.91 -31.47
N VAL A 1034 -34.11 15.06 -30.15
CA VAL A 1034 -35.06 16.00 -29.54
C VAL A 1034 -34.72 17.45 -29.87
N LYS A 1035 -33.45 17.86 -29.78
CA LYS A 1035 -32.98 19.21 -30.16
C LYS A 1035 -33.25 19.49 -31.64
N SER A 1036 -32.94 18.54 -32.54
CA SER A 1036 -33.16 18.69 -33.98
C SER A 1036 -34.65 18.88 -34.32
N ILE A 1037 -35.55 18.19 -33.60
CA ILE A 1037 -37.00 18.32 -33.77
C ILE A 1037 -37.50 19.66 -33.22
N GLU A 1038 -36.94 20.16 -32.12
CA GLU A 1038 -37.24 21.52 -31.66
C GLU A 1038 -36.85 22.59 -32.67
N ASP A 1039 -35.66 22.49 -33.26
CA ASP A 1039 -35.17 23.48 -34.22
C ASP A 1039 -35.93 23.43 -35.55
N GLN A 1040 -36.35 22.23 -35.98
CA GLN A 1040 -37.36 22.11 -37.04
C GLN A 1040 -38.67 22.79 -36.65
N LEU A 1041 -39.23 22.53 -35.46
CA LEU A 1041 -40.47 23.17 -34.99
C LEU A 1041 -40.39 24.71 -34.95
N LYS A 1042 -39.21 25.28 -34.64
CA LYS A 1042 -38.93 26.73 -34.65
C LYS A 1042 -38.98 27.33 -36.07
N MET A 1043 -38.75 26.56 -37.14
CA MET A 1043 -38.86 27.06 -38.52
C MET A 1043 -40.31 27.45 -38.87
N GLN A 1044 -40.51 28.62 -39.48
CA GLN A 1044 -41.84 29.23 -39.63
C GLN A 1044 -42.73 28.60 -40.71
N ASN A 1045 -42.17 27.78 -41.61
CA ASN A 1045 -42.84 27.37 -42.87
C ASN A 1045 -43.46 25.96 -42.86
N LEU A 1046 -43.37 25.20 -41.77
CA LEU A 1046 -43.97 23.86 -41.70
C LEU A 1046 -45.50 23.91 -41.69
N SER A 1047 -46.12 22.94 -42.36
CA SER A 1047 -47.58 22.81 -42.35
C SER A 1047 -48.10 22.40 -40.96
N PRO A 1048 -49.39 22.63 -40.65
CA PRO A 1048 -49.96 22.26 -39.36
C PRO A 1048 -49.81 20.76 -39.04
N GLN A 1049 -49.93 19.88 -40.04
CA GLN A 1049 -49.83 18.43 -39.86
C GLN A 1049 -48.38 17.96 -39.61
N GLU A 1050 -47.38 18.62 -40.22
CA GLU A 1050 -45.97 18.34 -39.94
C GLU A 1050 -45.58 18.82 -38.54
N ARG A 1051 -46.08 19.98 -38.09
CA ARG A 1051 -45.88 20.42 -36.70
C ARG A 1051 -46.54 19.51 -35.67
N GLU A 1052 -47.75 19.01 -35.93
CA GLU A 1052 -48.39 18.00 -35.04
C GLU A 1052 -47.59 16.70 -35.00
N ARG A 1053 -47.09 16.20 -36.14
CA ARG A 1053 -46.23 15.01 -36.20
C ARG A 1053 -44.91 15.20 -35.45
N LEU A 1054 -44.20 16.30 -35.67
CA LEU A 1054 -42.96 16.60 -34.96
C LEU A 1054 -43.18 16.77 -33.45
N GLN A 1055 -44.32 17.33 -33.03
CA GLN A 1055 -44.68 17.41 -31.60
C GLN A 1055 -45.02 16.04 -30.99
N GLN A 1056 -45.68 15.14 -31.74
CA GLN A 1056 -45.92 13.75 -31.31
C GLN A 1056 -44.59 13.00 -31.17
N LEU A 1057 -43.75 13.04 -32.20
CA LEU A 1057 -42.47 12.33 -32.25
C LEU A 1057 -41.50 12.84 -31.15
N LYS A 1058 -41.42 14.16 -30.91
CA LYS A 1058 -40.74 14.72 -29.74
C LYS A 1058 -41.29 14.15 -28.43
N LYS A 1059 -42.61 14.08 -28.28
CA LYS A 1059 -43.24 13.61 -27.03
C LYS A 1059 -43.03 12.12 -26.78
N GLU A 1060 -42.91 11.32 -27.84
CA GLU A 1060 -42.57 9.89 -27.75
C GLU A 1060 -41.08 9.69 -27.40
N LEU A 1061 -40.17 10.45 -28.03
CA LEU A 1061 -38.75 10.46 -27.66
C LEU A 1061 -38.55 10.91 -26.20
N GLN A 1062 -39.20 11.99 -25.76
CA GLN A 1062 -39.15 12.44 -24.37
C GLN A 1062 -39.77 11.43 -23.39
N LYS A 1063 -40.76 10.63 -23.83
CA LYS A 1063 -41.31 9.55 -23.01
C LYS A 1063 -40.33 8.37 -22.92
N LEU A 1064 -39.66 8.01 -24.01
CA LEU A 1064 -38.56 7.02 -24.01
C LEU A 1064 -37.43 7.47 -23.10
N GLN A 1065 -36.99 8.73 -23.20
CA GLN A 1065 -35.99 9.34 -22.33
C GLN A 1065 -36.42 9.35 -20.85
N GLN A 1066 -37.71 9.58 -20.56
CA GLN A 1066 -38.25 9.47 -19.20
C GLN A 1066 -38.31 8.02 -18.69
N GLN A 1067 -38.65 7.04 -19.54
CA GLN A 1067 -38.62 5.64 -19.16
C GLN A 1067 -37.19 5.14 -18.95
N SER A 1068 -36.23 5.51 -19.80
CA SER A 1068 -34.81 5.18 -19.61
C SER A 1068 -34.22 5.87 -18.39
N THR A 1069 -34.58 7.12 -18.09
CA THR A 1069 -34.11 7.80 -16.86
C THR A 1069 -34.77 7.29 -15.59
N GLN A 1070 -36.01 6.77 -15.64
CA GLN A 1070 -36.57 6.01 -14.52
C GLN A 1070 -35.87 4.67 -14.33
N GLN A 1071 -35.61 3.94 -15.43
CA GLN A 1071 -34.82 2.71 -15.37
C GLN A 1071 -33.40 2.98 -14.84
N THR A 1072 -32.73 4.07 -15.23
CA THR A 1072 -31.42 4.42 -14.64
C THR A 1072 -31.48 5.08 -13.27
N ALA A 1073 -32.63 5.57 -12.81
CA ALA A 1073 -32.80 6.01 -11.42
C ALA A 1073 -32.98 4.81 -10.47
N ASP A 1074 -33.69 3.78 -10.92
CA ASP A 1074 -33.73 2.50 -10.22
C ASP A 1074 -32.40 1.74 -10.37
N ALA A 1075 -31.73 1.79 -11.54
CA ALA A 1075 -30.39 1.22 -11.70
C ALA A 1075 -29.33 1.96 -10.88
N ALA A 1076 -29.39 3.29 -10.73
CA ALA A 1076 -28.50 4.04 -9.84
C ALA A 1076 -28.74 3.71 -8.36
N ARG A 1077 -29.98 3.40 -7.97
CA ARG A 1077 -30.28 2.83 -6.65
C ARG A 1077 -29.73 1.41 -6.51
N TRP A 1078 -29.84 0.58 -7.54
CA TRP A 1078 -29.19 -0.73 -7.57
C TRP A 1078 -27.67 -0.64 -7.59
N GLN A 1079 -27.07 0.40 -8.17
CA GLN A 1079 -25.63 0.70 -8.08
C GLN A 1079 -25.28 1.14 -6.65
N GLN A 1080 -26.06 2.01 -6.00
CA GLN A 1080 -25.83 2.34 -4.58
C GLN A 1080 -25.96 1.11 -3.66
N PHE A 1081 -26.93 0.22 -3.93
CA PHE A 1081 -27.02 -1.06 -3.22
C PHE A 1081 -25.86 -2.01 -3.58
N ALA A 1082 -25.44 -2.09 -4.84
CA ALA A 1082 -24.35 -2.95 -5.28
C ALA A 1082 -22.97 -2.46 -4.86
N GLU A 1083 -22.73 -1.14 -4.76
CA GLU A 1083 -21.53 -0.56 -4.16
C GLU A 1083 -21.53 -0.77 -2.64
N ALA A 1084 -22.70 -0.68 -1.97
CA ALA A 1084 -22.81 -1.06 -0.57
C ALA A 1084 -22.59 -2.57 -0.34
N ASP A 1085 -23.03 -3.43 -1.26
CA ASP A 1085 -22.81 -4.88 -1.21
C ASP A 1085 -21.38 -5.25 -1.59
N GLN A 1086 -20.76 -4.57 -2.57
CA GLN A 1086 -19.33 -4.68 -2.90
C GLN A 1086 -18.47 -4.19 -1.74
N LEU A 1087 -18.85 -3.11 -1.05
CA LEU A 1087 -18.18 -2.66 0.17
C LEU A 1087 -18.40 -3.65 1.32
N GLN A 1088 -19.59 -4.25 1.47
CA GLN A 1088 -19.78 -5.37 2.40
C GLN A 1088 -18.96 -6.60 2.01
N GLN A 1089 -18.81 -6.91 0.72
CA GLN A 1089 -17.97 -8.01 0.24
C GLN A 1089 -16.50 -7.72 0.49
N ALA A 1090 -16.00 -6.51 0.22
CA ALA A 1090 -14.63 -6.10 0.53
C ALA A 1090 -14.37 -6.10 2.05
N VAL A 1091 -15.31 -5.63 2.88
CA VAL A 1091 -15.22 -5.68 4.34
C VAL A 1091 -15.34 -7.11 4.87
N ARG A 1092 -16.16 -7.98 4.26
CA ARG A 1092 -16.22 -9.43 4.55
C ARG A 1092 -14.93 -10.14 4.09
N ALA A 1093 -14.32 -9.72 2.99
CA ALA A 1093 -13.05 -10.24 2.48
C ALA A 1093 -11.90 -9.87 3.41
N ILE A 1094 -11.79 -8.60 3.78
CA ILE A 1094 -10.87 -8.12 4.83
C ILE A 1094 -11.11 -8.87 6.15
N ALA A 1095 -12.37 -9.07 6.56
CA ALA A 1095 -12.69 -9.82 7.78
C ALA A 1095 -12.43 -11.34 7.67
N ARG A 1096 -12.21 -11.89 6.47
CA ARG A 1096 -11.82 -13.30 6.21
C ARG A 1096 -10.33 -13.47 5.90
N GLY A 1097 -9.57 -12.37 5.84
CA GLY A 1097 -8.13 -12.37 5.52
C GLY A 1097 -7.80 -12.28 4.02
N GLU A 1098 -8.81 -12.32 3.15
CA GLU A 1098 -8.65 -12.27 1.69
C GLU A 1098 -7.96 -10.95 1.25
N PRO A 1099 -7.10 -10.96 0.22
CA PRO A 1099 -6.60 -9.75 -0.41
C PRO A 1099 -7.73 -9.13 -1.25
N VAL A 1100 -8.00 -7.83 -1.08
CA VAL A 1100 -8.85 -7.08 -2.02
C VAL A 1100 -7.94 -6.44 -3.08
N PRO A 1101 -8.37 -6.30 -4.35
CA PRO A 1101 -7.60 -5.60 -5.38
C PRO A 1101 -7.27 -4.16 -4.99
N ASP A 1102 -6.17 -3.60 -5.48
CA ASP A 1102 -5.69 -2.28 -5.03
C ASP A 1102 -6.66 -1.13 -5.35
N GLU A 1103 -7.44 -1.26 -6.43
CA GLU A 1103 -8.56 -0.34 -6.74
C GLU A 1103 -9.67 -0.39 -5.68
N GLN A 1104 -9.95 -1.59 -5.14
CA GLN A 1104 -10.87 -1.76 -4.02
C GLN A 1104 -10.23 -1.32 -2.70
N TRP A 1105 -8.92 -1.45 -2.51
CA TRP A 1105 -8.23 -0.84 -1.36
C TRP A 1105 -8.37 0.68 -1.38
N ASN A 1106 -8.16 1.34 -2.52
CA ASN A 1106 -8.31 2.79 -2.65
C ASN A 1106 -9.76 3.22 -2.38
N ARG A 1107 -10.77 2.50 -2.90
CA ARG A 1107 -12.20 2.71 -2.57
C ARG A 1107 -12.53 2.44 -1.10
N VAL A 1108 -11.97 1.39 -0.49
CA VAL A 1108 -12.21 1.03 0.92
C VAL A 1108 -11.52 2.03 1.85
N LEU A 1109 -10.33 2.52 1.51
CA LEU A 1109 -9.60 3.54 2.27
C LEU A 1109 -10.26 4.91 2.13
N SER A 1110 -10.72 5.31 0.94
CA SER A 1110 -11.45 6.58 0.77
C SER A 1110 -12.80 6.54 1.50
N THR A 1111 -13.58 5.46 1.38
CA THR A 1111 -14.87 5.33 2.09
C THR A 1111 -14.72 5.03 3.59
N LEU A 1112 -13.58 4.46 4.06
CA LEU A 1112 -13.25 4.43 5.49
C LEU A 1112 -12.76 5.78 6.01
N ALA A 1113 -12.01 6.56 5.23
CA ALA A 1113 -11.60 7.91 5.61
C ALA A 1113 -12.81 8.84 5.67
N GLU A 1114 -13.62 8.90 4.61
CA GLU A 1114 -14.89 9.61 4.57
C GLU A 1114 -15.86 9.08 5.63
N GLY A 1115 -15.94 7.75 5.81
CA GLY A 1115 -16.73 7.10 6.86
C GLY A 1115 -16.26 7.43 8.28
N LEU A 1116 -14.96 7.60 8.53
CA LEU A 1116 -14.40 8.08 9.80
C LEU A 1116 -14.67 9.59 10.00
N TRP A 1117 -14.72 10.37 8.92
CA TRP A 1117 -15.14 11.78 8.95
C TRP A 1117 -16.65 11.96 9.10
N GLN A 1118 -17.48 11.02 8.63
CA GLN A 1118 -18.95 11.05 8.80
C GLN A 1118 -19.42 10.38 10.10
N MET A 1119 -18.73 9.35 10.60
CA MET A 1119 -18.90 8.78 11.95
C MET A 1119 -18.42 9.73 13.06
N LYS A 1120 -17.75 10.82 12.68
CA LYS A 1120 -17.51 12.02 13.49
C LYS A 1120 -18.79 12.84 13.66
N GLY A 1121 -19.88 12.19 14.10
CA GLY A 1121 -21.12 12.86 14.49
C GLY A 1121 -20.88 13.88 15.61
N ASP A 1122 -21.85 14.76 15.86
CA ASP A 1122 -21.73 16.04 16.58
C ASP A 1122 -21.05 16.04 17.97
N LEU A 1123 -20.74 14.88 18.53
CA LEU A 1123 -20.01 14.74 19.80
C LEU A 1123 -18.56 15.20 19.66
N THR A 1124 -18.31 16.42 20.14
CA THR A 1124 -16.97 17.02 20.22
C THR A 1124 -15.97 16.14 20.99
N PRO A 1125 -14.64 16.33 20.83
CA PRO A 1125 -13.64 15.56 21.58
C PRO A 1125 -13.78 15.61 23.11
N GLU A 1126 -14.42 16.65 23.68
CA GLU A 1126 -14.75 16.70 25.11
C GLU A 1126 -15.86 15.70 25.50
N GLU A 1127 -16.79 15.40 24.60
CA GLU A 1127 -17.89 14.48 24.89
C GLU A 1127 -17.45 13.02 24.76
N TYR A 1128 -16.53 12.72 23.83
CA TYR A 1128 -15.79 11.45 23.85
C TYR A 1128 -14.98 11.28 25.15
N ARG A 1129 -14.29 12.33 25.63
CA ARG A 1129 -13.62 12.30 26.95
C ARG A 1129 -14.62 12.04 28.08
N LYS A 1130 -15.77 12.75 28.12
CA LYS A 1130 -16.83 12.52 29.11
C LYS A 1130 -17.41 11.10 29.05
N ALA A 1131 -17.57 10.51 27.86
CA ALA A 1131 -18.05 9.14 27.72
C ALA A 1131 -17.04 8.13 28.31
N ILE A 1132 -15.75 8.32 28.04
CA ILE A 1132 -14.67 7.51 28.62
C ILE A 1132 -14.58 7.71 30.14
N GLU A 1133 -14.69 8.94 30.64
CA GLU A 1133 -14.71 9.25 32.08
C GLU A 1133 -15.94 8.65 32.79
N GLN A 1134 -17.12 8.67 32.16
CA GLN A 1134 -18.32 8.01 32.68
C GLN A 1134 -18.16 6.49 32.72
N TYR A 1135 -17.61 5.88 31.67
CA TYR A 1135 -17.34 4.44 31.62
C TYR A 1135 -16.32 4.02 32.69
N GLN A 1136 -15.23 4.77 32.85
CA GLN A 1136 -14.29 4.59 33.94
C GLN A 1136 -14.92 4.84 35.33
N GLY A 1137 -15.86 5.78 35.44
CA GLY A 1137 -16.62 6.06 36.66
C GLY A 1137 -17.49 4.87 37.08
N VAL A 1138 -18.20 4.26 36.13
CA VAL A 1138 -18.98 3.03 36.34
C VAL A 1138 -18.08 1.86 36.73
N LEU A 1139 -16.93 1.69 36.07
CA LEU A 1139 -15.92 0.70 36.46
C LEU A 1139 -15.39 0.93 37.88
N ARG A 1140 -15.12 2.18 38.28
CA ARG A 1140 -14.69 2.51 39.66
C ARG A 1140 -15.79 2.22 40.69
N GLN A 1141 -17.07 2.46 40.36
CA GLN A 1141 -18.19 2.08 41.23
C GLN A 1141 -18.35 0.54 41.36
N LEU A 1142 -18.17 -0.20 40.27
CA LEU A 1142 -18.26 -1.67 40.27
C LEU A 1142 -17.05 -2.37 40.90
N THR A 1143 -15.90 -1.68 41.03
CA THR A 1143 -14.67 -2.22 41.62
C THR A 1143 -14.42 -1.78 43.06
N GLN A 1144 -15.17 -0.80 43.59
CA GLN A 1144 -15.16 -0.49 45.02
C GLN A 1144 -15.92 -1.59 45.80
N PRO A 1145 -15.27 -2.31 46.74
CA PRO A 1145 -15.94 -3.36 47.51
C PRO A 1145 -16.87 -2.73 48.57
N GLU A 1146 -18.12 -3.22 48.66
CA GLU A 1146 -19.07 -2.83 49.69
C GLU A 1146 -18.55 -3.21 51.09
N GLN A 1147 -17.96 -2.24 51.81
CA GLN A 1147 -17.41 -2.42 53.16
C GLN A 1147 -17.90 -1.36 54.17
N GLU A 1148 -19.19 -1.00 54.16
CA GLU A 1148 -19.72 -0.11 55.22
C GLU A 1148 -21.08 -0.52 55.84
N ASP A 1149 -21.93 -1.30 55.17
CA ASP A 1149 -23.24 -1.76 55.72
C ASP A 1149 -23.15 -2.99 56.66
N ARG A 1150 -22.22 -2.97 57.64
CA ARG A 1150 -22.17 -3.92 58.78
C ARG A 1150 -21.69 -3.28 60.09
N GLN A 1151 -22.49 -2.37 60.65
CA GLN A 1151 -22.54 -2.06 62.09
C GLN A 1151 -23.98 -1.95 62.58
#